data_AF-A0A2K9PCB9-F1
#
_entry.id   AF-A0A2K9PCB9-F1
#
_cell.length_a   1.000
_cell.length_b   1.000
_cell.length_c   1.000
_cell.angle_alpha   90.00
_cell.angle_beta   90.00
_cell.angle_gamma   90.00
#
_symmetry.space_group_name_H-M   'P 1'
#
loop_
_entity.id
_entity.type
_entity.pdbx_description
1 polymer ?
#
loop_
_entity_poly.entity_id
_entity_poly.type
_entity_poly.pdbx_seq_one_letter_code
_entity_poly.pdbx_strand_id
1 'polypeptide(L)'
;MPVYAAPDELNNGFTPSGNVLAEPTGFDVPLPEGANPEPQQPEPSVWGAAFRQNNLLGDMFRPSKQFEPAEGYNPYMDKNELHGYEQWGSAFADSRSPEETAWLKQQIDDENEDRRVLSEAGGEGVLASIAAGVVDPVTVASMFIPGTQGGALARISSQVAIGAAGTALSEVALNNQQITRTWGESAAHVAAGALMSGVFASAGTMLTPSVKNAATREVAEALDNMRVTSPVDTAAASLPDGGSIGAARISEATLEDLTPVAGGPLGKAARRAGSYLTPITRLMESPSKTARRTALELAENNFTLEGNARGIETPVAAETRVRGWRREEAAVVVTNKQAYAKYKSDGGDMSFASFREEVGNAMRSGDVHANPVVQETAQAMRTVVNRVKVAQQKLGLLPPDEELKAIGQTSYFPRVYKVGKIVNERDKFRDMLVDWWSRGEKTMSREEAEITADATINKIVGAKIPQDFANVFMVKSAGSTKGRTLSVPDRLMKDYLESDANYVLQRHIREASAEVELTRTFGNKTLEKQLKDIQDEYDALMRSRPKDQAKLAKARDNDLRDITALRDRLVGAYGMPDDPSSFFVRAGAFLRSANFVTKLGGMTVSAIPDLARGVMVNGFRNITRGYGAMISKSPAWVASKAEQKKMAVGLETILHTRARTMGDLVDSSARTTAVEAGMERVTDVFGKLTLMGHFDDMNKSVNGMITSDGILSGAFAGRRLAKLGINDNMATRIRSEFQKHGEVIDGWHIGNFEKWDDQHVAGVFQSAVLKDVNNTVITPGIGDTPLWASTPLGKTVFQFKSFATASYNRATLGGLQEGTAQFYYGTAFQIGLGALTYALKEAAKGKEVDWSPEKLVIEGVDRSGILGPLMEYNNMAEKASGGMVGLGALLGTGTQSRYASRGFIGSALGPTFGLLDTVTDVTAGVLNGDAGDRVLHNVRTLLPGNNLFWIAPLINQVDPGMR
;
A
#
# COMPACT_ATOMS: atom_id res chain seq x y z
N MET A 1 57.18 8.17 -13.53
CA MET A 1 58.25 8.94 -14.21
C MET A 1 59.45 8.00 -14.28
N PRO A 2 60.03 7.67 -15.46
CA PRO A 2 59.81 8.23 -16.81
C PRO A 2 58.50 7.70 -17.48
N VAL A 3 57.89 8.24 -18.56
CA VAL A 3 58.28 8.66 -19.95
C VAL A 3 58.13 7.52 -20.99
N TYR A 4 57.57 7.86 -22.15
CA TYR A 4 56.96 6.99 -23.16
C TYR A 4 57.93 6.40 -24.21
N ALA A 5 57.45 5.37 -24.93
CA ALA A 5 57.89 5.01 -26.28
C ALA A 5 56.69 4.54 -27.13
N ALA A 6 56.74 4.83 -28.44
CA ALA A 6 55.82 4.44 -29.53
C ALA A 6 56.54 4.75 -30.87
N PRO A 7 56.10 4.27 -32.06
CA PRO A 7 54.85 3.56 -32.36
C PRO A 7 55.08 2.22 -33.13
N ASP A 8 54.08 1.80 -33.94
CA ASP A 8 54.11 0.79 -35.01
C ASP A 8 54.14 -0.69 -34.56
N GLU A 9 53.50 -1.68 -35.22
CA GLU A 9 52.54 -1.79 -36.34
C GLU A 9 51.77 -3.15 -36.16
N LEU A 10 50.77 -3.66 -36.91
CA LEU A 10 50.10 -3.38 -38.20
C LEU A 10 48.69 -4.06 -38.22
N ASN A 11 47.82 -3.70 -39.18
CA ASN A 11 46.66 -4.43 -39.78
C ASN A 11 45.97 -5.62 -39.03
N ASN A 12 44.64 -5.66 -38.89
CA ASN A 12 43.66 -5.55 -39.98
C ASN A 12 42.27 -5.01 -39.56
N GLY A 13 41.74 -4.04 -40.32
CA GLY A 13 40.39 -4.24 -40.89
C GLY A 13 39.14 -3.73 -40.18
N PHE A 14 39.18 -2.78 -39.23
CA PHE A 14 38.00 -1.97 -38.88
C PHE A 14 38.41 -0.62 -38.25
N THR A 15 38.01 0.50 -38.86
CA THR A 15 38.27 1.86 -38.35
C THR A 15 36.97 2.64 -38.18
N PRO A 16 36.67 3.18 -36.97
CA PRO A 16 35.50 4.01 -36.75
C PRO A 16 35.74 5.46 -37.22
N SER A 17 34.74 6.07 -37.86
CA SER A 17 34.79 7.45 -38.32
C SER A 17 34.63 8.44 -37.16
N GLY A 18 35.75 8.97 -36.64
CA GLY A 18 35.76 10.03 -35.65
C GLY A 18 35.99 11.42 -36.27
N ASN A 19 35.12 12.36 -35.94
CA ASN A 19 35.27 13.82 -35.97
C ASN A 19 36.39 14.42 -36.86
N VAL A 20 36.02 14.86 -38.06
CA VAL A 20 36.62 16.07 -38.66
C VAL A 20 35.79 17.26 -38.17
N LEU A 21 36.42 18.27 -37.60
CA LEU A 21 35.75 19.52 -37.23
C LEU A 21 35.36 20.28 -38.51
N ALA A 22 34.08 20.61 -38.67
CA ALA A 22 33.66 21.56 -39.68
C ALA A 22 34.11 22.98 -39.29
N GLU A 23 34.50 23.79 -40.26
CA GLU A 23 34.88 25.19 -40.04
C GLU A 23 33.66 26.03 -39.59
N PRO A 24 33.87 27.07 -38.77
CA PRO A 24 32.77 27.92 -38.31
C PRO A 24 32.24 28.79 -39.47
N THR A 25 31.08 28.44 -40.02
CA THR A 25 30.35 29.28 -40.98
C THR A 25 29.82 30.52 -40.27
N GLY A 26 30.54 31.63 -40.40
CA GLY A 26 30.19 32.91 -39.80
C GLY A 26 28.98 33.59 -40.47
N PHE A 27 28.48 34.64 -39.79
CA PHE A 27 27.58 35.62 -40.39
C PHE A 27 28.34 36.39 -41.49
N ASP A 28 28.12 36.04 -42.77
CA ASP A 28 28.14 36.93 -43.95
C ASP A 28 28.12 36.11 -45.27
N VAL A 29 27.04 35.36 -45.51
CA VAL A 29 26.72 34.80 -46.84
C VAL A 29 25.22 35.00 -47.12
N PRO A 30 24.82 35.80 -48.11
CA PRO A 30 23.42 35.91 -48.50
C PRO A 30 22.99 34.65 -49.26
N LEU A 31 21.88 34.05 -48.84
CA LEU A 31 21.22 32.97 -49.57
C LEU A 31 20.51 33.51 -50.83
N PRO A 32 20.44 32.75 -51.93
CA PRO A 32 19.67 33.15 -53.11
C PRO A 32 18.16 33.13 -52.83
N GLU A 33 17.42 34.05 -53.44
CA GLU A 33 15.96 34.12 -53.32
C GLU A 33 15.28 32.86 -53.89
N GLY A 34 14.24 32.37 -53.19
CA GLY A 34 13.25 31.45 -53.76
C GLY A 34 13.36 29.96 -53.40
N ALA A 35 14.25 29.54 -52.51
CA ALA A 35 14.29 28.15 -52.02
C ALA A 35 14.60 28.07 -50.51
N ASN A 36 13.66 27.55 -49.72
CA ASN A 36 13.94 27.14 -48.34
C ASN A 36 14.86 25.91 -48.36
N PRO A 37 15.93 25.87 -47.53
CA PRO A 37 16.68 24.64 -47.31
C PRO A 37 15.81 23.67 -46.49
N GLU A 38 15.60 22.45 -47.01
CA GLU A 38 15.02 21.36 -46.22
C GLU A 38 15.94 21.07 -45.00
N PRO A 39 15.45 21.15 -43.76
CA PRO A 39 16.20 20.68 -42.62
C PRO A 39 16.35 19.16 -42.69
N GLN A 40 17.56 18.64 -42.48
CA GLN A 40 17.73 17.23 -42.13
C GLN A 40 17.14 16.99 -40.74
N GLN A 41 15.85 16.72 -40.66
CA GLN A 41 15.21 16.33 -39.41
C GLN A 41 15.66 14.91 -39.03
N PRO A 42 16.26 14.69 -37.85
CA PRO A 42 16.28 13.36 -37.26
C PRO A 42 14.83 12.99 -36.90
N GLU A 43 14.37 11.79 -37.27
CA GLU A 43 12.99 11.36 -37.00
C GLU A 43 12.65 11.57 -35.51
N PRO A 44 11.62 12.37 -35.18
CA PRO A 44 11.36 12.76 -33.80
C PRO A 44 10.93 11.55 -32.98
N SER A 45 11.66 11.29 -31.88
CA SER A 45 11.33 10.17 -31.01
C SER A 45 9.96 10.37 -30.35
N VAL A 46 9.21 9.27 -30.17
CA VAL A 46 7.87 9.26 -29.58
C VAL A 46 7.82 9.99 -28.24
N TRP A 47 8.88 9.87 -27.44
CA TRP A 47 9.02 10.57 -26.17
C TRP A 47 9.35 12.06 -26.34
N GLY A 48 10.18 12.44 -27.31
CA GLY A 48 10.44 13.85 -27.63
C GLY A 48 9.18 14.58 -28.10
N ALA A 49 8.42 13.96 -29.01
CA ALA A 49 7.11 14.44 -29.46
C ALA A 49 6.12 14.60 -28.29
N ALA A 50 6.05 13.61 -27.40
CA ALA A 50 5.20 13.66 -26.21
C ALA A 50 5.56 14.82 -25.28
N PHE A 51 6.86 15.07 -25.03
CA PHE A 51 7.31 16.15 -24.17
C PHE A 51 7.03 17.53 -24.78
N ARG A 52 7.17 17.72 -26.11
CA ARG A 52 6.75 18.96 -26.79
C ARG A 52 5.24 19.17 -26.72
N GLN A 53 4.44 18.15 -27.01
CA GLN A 53 2.98 18.24 -27.01
C GLN A 53 2.34 18.38 -25.61
N ASN A 54 3.01 17.98 -24.52
CA ASN A 54 2.34 17.85 -23.21
C ASN A 54 3.07 18.51 -22.03
N ASN A 55 4.19 19.21 -22.22
CA ASN A 55 4.98 19.77 -21.11
C ASN A 55 5.41 21.23 -21.37
N LEU A 56 5.29 22.11 -20.37
CA LEU A 56 5.67 23.52 -20.51
C LEU A 56 7.16 23.74 -20.79
N LEU A 57 8.04 22.75 -20.52
CA LEU A 57 9.44 22.82 -20.94
C LEU A 57 9.66 22.65 -22.45
N GLY A 58 8.69 22.06 -23.17
CA GLY A 58 8.81 21.79 -24.61
C GLY A 58 9.10 23.06 -25.43
N ASP A 59 8.40 24.16 -25.10
CA ASP A 59 8.55 25.45 -25.77
C ASP A 59 9.49 26.43 -25.05
N MET A 60 9.93 26.17 -23.82
CA MET A 60 10.93 27.04 -23.15
C MET A 60 12.28 27.07 -23.88
N PHE A 61 12.52 26.14 -24.81
CA PHE A 61 13.71 26.12 -25.68
C PHE A 61 13.44 26.63 -27.11
N ARG A 62 12.20 26.98 -27.47
CA ARG A 62 11.92 27.75 -28.70
C ARG A 62 12.20 29.24 -28.39
N PRO A 63 13.21 29.89 -29.02
CA PRO A 63 13.51 31.29 -28.75
C PRO A 63 12.35 32.18 -29.23
N SER A 64 11.95 33.15 -28.41
CA SER A 64 10.88 34.11 -28.74
C SER A 64 11.31 35.01 -29.90
N LYS A 65 10.98 34.62 -31.14
CA LYS A 65 11.17 35.44 -32.33
C LYS A 65 10.21 36.63 -32.26
N GLN A 66 10.78 37.83 -32.33
CA GLN A 66 10.03 39.03 -32.67
C GLN A 66 10.11 39.19 -34.19
N PHE A 67 8.96 39.36 -34.82
CA PHE A 67 8.84 39.62 -36.26
C PHE A 67 8.57 41.11 -36.47
N GLU A 68 9.22 41.72 -37.45
CA GLU A 68 8.99 43.12 -37.79
C GLU A 68 7.67 43.25 -38.58
N PRO A 69 6.71 44.10 -38.15
CA PRO A 69 5.43 44.23 -38.84
C PRO A 69 5.57 44.76 -40.28
N ALA A 70 5.02 44.03 -41.25
CA ALA A 70 4.93 44.48 -42.64
C ALA A 70 3.72 45.42 -42.81
N GLU A 71 3.96 46.63 -43.31
CA GLU A 71 2.92 47.67 -43.40
C GLU A 71 1.77 47.23 -44.33
N GLY A 72 0.57 47.12 -43.76
CA GLY A 72 -0.64 46.72 -44.48
C GLY A 72 -0.80 45.21 -44.73
N TYR A 73 0.10 44.36 -44.22
CA TYR A 73 -0.04 42.91 -44.35
C TYR A 73 -1.28 42.38 -43.61
N ASN A 74 -1.95 41.41 -44.22
CA ASN A 74 -3.13 40.72 -43.66
C ASN A 74 -3.24 39.32 -44.31
N PRO A 75 -3.07 38.22 -43.56
CA PRO A 75 -3.02 36.87 -44.13
C PRO A 75 -4.37 36.40 -44.70
N TYR A 76 -5.48 37.09 -44.42
CA TYR A 76 -6.81 36.77 -44.97
C TYR A 76 -7.12 37.44 -46.31
N MET A 77 -6.26 38.34 -46.80
CA MET A 77 -6.51 39.05 -48.06
C MET A 77 -6.13 38.24 -49.31
N ASP A 78 -5.10 37.39 -49.24
CA ASP A 78 -4.83 36.38 -50.26
C ASP A 78 -5.39 35.02 -49.81
N LYS A 79 -6.20 34.39 -50.67
CA LYS A 79 -6.79 33.08 -50.43
C LYS A 79 -5.78 31.94 -50.57
N ASN A 80 -4.66 32.18 -51.26
CA ASN A 80 -3.59 31.20 -51.39
C ASN A 80 -2.71 31.15 -50.13
N GLU A 81 -2.62 32.26 -49.38
CA GLU A 81 -1.73 32.38 -48.23
C GLU A 81 -2.08 31.38 -47.11
N LEU A 82 -3.36 31.26 -46.74
CA LEU A 82 -3.81 30.33 -45.69
C LEU A 82 -4.30 28.98 -46.22
N HIS A 83 -4.00 28.63 -47.48
CA HIS A 83 -4.51 27.40 -48.08
C HIS A 83 -3.87 26.15 -47.45
N GLY A 84 -4.72 25.21 -46.99
CA GLY A 84 -4.33 24.04 -46.19
C GLY A 84 -4.40 24.26 -44.67
N TYR A 85 -4.49 25.52 -44.22
CA TYR A 85 -4.50 25.89 -42.80
C TYR A 85 -5.84 26.52 -42.35
N GLU A 86 -6.87 26.51 -43.21
CA GLU A 86 -8.11 27.25 -43.01
C GLU A 86 -8.84 26.85 -41.71
N GLN A 87 -8.69 25.60 -41.26
CA GLN A 87 -9.28 25.10 -40.00
C GLN A 87 -8.65 25.69 -38.72
N TRP A 88 -7.43 26.22 -38.80
CA TRP A 88 -6.79 27.00 -37.74
C TRP A 88 -6.83 28.51 -38.03
N GLY A 89 -7.72 28.95 -38.91
CA GLY A 89 -7.76 30.32 -39.43
C GLY A 89 -7.73 31.42 -38.34
N SER A 90 -8.23 31.16 -37.13
CA SER A 90 -8.16 32.11 -36.00
C SER A 90 -6.77 32.31 -35.40
N ALA A 91 -5.82 31.39 -35.59
CA ALA A 91 -4.45 31.51 -35.05
C ALA A 91 -3.64 32.61 -35.78
N PHE A 92 -3.99 32.91 -37.02
CA PHE A 92 -3.35 33.94 -37.84
C PHE A 92 -3.91 35.35 -37.61
N ALA A 93 -4.84 35.53 -36.66
CA ALA A 93 -5.64 36.74 -36.53
C ALA A 93 -4.84 37.99 -36.15
N ASP A 94 -3.78 37.81 -35.35
CA ASP A 94 -2.90 38.89 -34.91
C ASP A 94 -1.65 39.04 -35.78
N SER A 95 -1.43 38.18 -36.78
CA SER A 95 -0.20 38.14 -37.58
C SER A 95 -0.06 39.34 -38.51
N ARG A 96 1.13 39.95 -38.50
CA ARG A 96 1.45 41.23 -39.16
C ARG A 96 2.60 41.15 -40.14
N SER A 97 3.17 39.97 -40.38
CA SER A 97 4.17 39.78 -41.43
C SER A 97 4.08 38.39 -42.09
N PRO A 98 4.55 38.25 -43.35
CA PRO A 98 4.67 36.96 -44.01
C PRO A 98 5.52 35.95 -43.22
N GLU A 99 6.58 36.42 -42.56
CA GLU A 99 7.49 35.59 -41.77
C GLU A 99 6.82 35.07 -40.50
N GLU A 100 5.98 35.88 -39.86
CA GLU A 100 5.17 35.47 -38.71
C GLU A 100 4.09 34.47 -39.12
N THR A 101 3.40 34.69 -40.24
CA THR A 101 2.43 33.71 -40.79
C THR A 101 3.11 32.42 -41.22
N ALA A 102 4.29 32.47 -41.84
CA ALA A 102 5.09 31.29 -42.18
C ALA A 102 5.56 30.52 -40.93
N TRP A 103 5.92 31.24 -39.85
CA TRP A 103 6.28 30.63 -38.58
C TRP A 103 5.07 29.97 -37.88
N LEU A 104 3.89 30.59 -37.91
CA LEU A 104 2.65 30.01 -37.38
C LEU A 104 2.24 28.74 -38.16
N LYS A 105 2.40 28.73 -39.49
CA LYS A 105 2.24 27.50 -40.32
C LYS A 105 3.21 26.41 -39.89
N GLN A 106 4.50 26.74 -39.77
CA GLN A 106 5.52 25.78 -39.33
C GLN A 106 5.24 25.25 -37.91
N GLN A 107 4.74 26.07 -36.99
CA GLN A 107 4.32 25.60 -35.67
C GLN A 107 3.16 24.59 -35.79
N ILE A 108 2.16 24.86 -36.63
CA ILE A 108 1.04 23.95 -36.87
C ILE A 108 1.55 22.63 -37.49
N ASP A 109 2.50 22.68 -38.42
CA ASP A 109 3.12 21.49 -39.02
C ASP A 109 3.92 20.67 -38.00
N ASP A 110 4.80 21.31 -37.21
CA ASP A 110 5.53 20.69 -36.09
C ASP A 110 4.55 20.01 -35.11
N GLU A 111 3.46 20.70 -34.74
CA GLU A 111 2.43 20.15 -33.84
C GLU A 111 1.69 18.96 -34.47
N ASN A 112 1.35 19.03 -35.76
CA ASN A 112 0.66 17.95 -36.47
C ASN A 112 1.57 16.73 -36.71
N GLU A 113 2.87 16.94 -36.96
CA GLU A 113 3.85 15.86 -37.10
C GLU A 113 4.07 15.15 -35.76
N ASP A 114 4.24 15.89 -34.65
CA ASP A 114 4.28 15.30 -33.31
C ASP A 114 2.98 14.53 -32.99
N ARG A 115 1.81 15.06 -33.36
CA ARG A 115 0.54 14.33 -33.25
C ARG A 115 0.51 13.07 -34.11
N ARG A 116 1.04 13.12 -35.34
CA ARG A 116 1.11 11.95 -36.23
C ARG A 116 1.99 10.87 -35.61
N VAL A 117 3.21 11.20 -35.22
CA VAL A 117 4.18 10.31 -34.56
C VAL A 117 3.59 9.66 -33.31
N LEU A 118 2.89 10.44 -32.46
CA LEU A 118 2.21 9.91 -31.28
C LEU A 118 1.02 8.98 -31.63
N SER A 119 0.31 9.24 -32.72
CA SER A 119 -0.78 8.39 -33.19
C SER A 119 -0.31 7.10 -33.87
N GLU A 120 0.79 7.15 -34.63
CA GLU A 120 1.38 6.02 -35.37
C GLU A 120 2.17 5.10 -34.43
N ALA A 121 2.82 5.65 -33.40
CA ALA A 121 3.32 4.90 -32.26
C ALA A 121 2.19 4.22 -31.44
N GLY A 122 0.94 4.62 -31.65
CA GLY A 122 -0.27 4.00 -31.15
C GLY A 122 -0.28 3.84 -29.64
N GLY A 123 0.03 2.62 -29.17
CA GLY A 123 0.19 2.38 -27.74
C GLY A 123 1.26 3.28 -27.12
N GLU A 124 2.47 3.32 -27.70
CA GLU A 124 3.60 4.02 -27.08
C GLU A 124 3.42 5.55 -27.07
N GLY A 125 2.81 6.15 -28.09
CA GLY A 125 2.53 7.59 -28.09
C GLY A 125 1.48 8.01 -27.06
N VAL A 126 0.44 7.19 -26.85
CA VAL A 126 -0.52 7.39 -25.74
C VAL A 126 0.19 7.24 -24.38
N LEU A 127 1.10 6.27 -24.24
CA LEU A 127 1.90 6.09 -23.02
C LEU A 127 2.79 7.31 -22.74
N ALA A 128 3.53 7.77 -23.74
CA ALA A 128 4.46 8.88 -23.62
C ALA A 128 3.74 10.22 -23.34
N SER A 129 2.63 10.51 -24.03
CA SER A 129 1.84 11.74 -23.83
C SER A 129 1.33 11.88 -22.39
N ILE A 130 0.77 10.79 -21.85
CA ILE A 130 0.30 10.73 -20.45
C ILE A 130 1.46 10.91 -19.46
N ALA A 131 2.64 10.38 -19.76
CA ALA A 131 3.80 10.53 -18.89
C ALA A 131 4.36 11.96 -18.91
N ALA A 132 4.50 12.57 -20.09
CA ALA A 132 5.03 13.92 -20.25
C ALA A 132 4.18 14.99 -19.53
N GLY A 133 2.85 14.94 -19.71
CA GLY A 133 1.92 15.91 -19.12
C GLY A 133 1.49 15.64 -17.67
N VAL A 134 2.23 14.77 -16.97
CA VAL A 134 2.18 14.59 -15.51
C VAL A 134 3.43 15.18 -14.83
N VAL A 135 4.47 15.50 -15.60
CA VAL A 135 5.82 15.88 -15.11
C VAL A 135 6.12 17.34 -15.49
N ASP A 136 5.12 18.20 -15.34
CA ASP A 136 5.19 19.64 -15.66
C ASP A 136 5.80 20.46 -14.49
N PRO A 137 6.79 21.36 -14.72
CA PRO A 137 7.37 22.18 -13.67
C PRO A 137 6.39 23.14 -12.98
N VAL A 138 5.36 23.67 -13.66
CA VAL A 138 4.38 24.55 -13.00
C VAL A 138 3.51 23.74 -12.04
N THR A 139 3.09 22.54 -12.45
CA THR A 139 2.43 21.55 -11.61
C THR A 139 3.29 21.17 -10.41
N VAL A 140 4.59 20.90 -10.59
CA VAL A 140 5.55 20.63 -9.50
C VAL A 140 5.70 21.83 -8.54
N ALA A 141 5.90 23.03 -9.07
CA ALA A 141 6.06 24.25 -8.28
C ALA A 141 4.81 24.57 -7.45
N SER A 142 3.62 24.38 -8.03
CA SER A 142 2.33 24.62 -7.37
C SER A 142 2.13 23.80 -6.08
N MET A 143 2.79 22.64 -5.96
CA MET A 143 2.72 21.78 -4.76
C MET A 143 3.66 22.23 -3.63
N PHE A 144 4.56 23.18 -3.87
CA PHE A 144 5.55 23.65 -2.89
C PHE A 144 5.40 25.10 -2.42
N ILE A 145 4.53 25.92 -3.05
CA ILE A 145 4.31 27.31 -2.63
C ILE A 145 3.68 27.34 -1.22
N PRO A 146 4.38 27.83 -0.19
CA PRO A 146 3.78 28.03 1.12
C PRO A 146 2.84 29.23 1.07
N GLY A 147 1.71 29.15 1.77
CA GLY A 147 0.88 30.34 1.98
C GLY A 147 1.71 31.44 2.68
N THR A 148 1.71 32.64 2.11
CA THR A 148 2.43 33.85 2.58
C THR A 148 3.96 33.88 2.41
N GLN A 149 4.42 34.21 1.20
CA GLN A 149 5.18 35.47 0.94
C GLN A 149 5.56 35.59 -0.54
N GLY A 150 5.00 36.58 -1.25
CA GLY A 150 5.30 36.85 -2.65
C GLY A 150 4.56 38.10 -3.17
N GLY A 151 4.90 38.50 -4.40
CA GLY A 151 4.33 39.67 -5.09
C GLY A 151 2.88 39.50 -5.55
N ALA A 152 2.40 40.36 -6.45
CA ALA A 152 0.99 40.44 -6.85
C ALA A 152 0.37 39.10 -7.30
N LEU A 153 1.08 38.32 -8.13
CA LEU A 153 0.63 36.98 -8.56
C LEU A 153 0.36 36.04 -7.36
N ALA A 154 1.15 36.13 -6.29
CA ALA A 154 1.07 35.27 -5.11
C ALA A 154 0.04 35.73 -4.06
N ARG A 155 -0.69 36.84 -4.30
CA ARG A 155 -1.80 37.27 -3.43
C ARG A 155 -3.15 36.70 -3.86
N ILE A 156 -3.34 36.44 -5.16
CA ILE A 156 -4.60 35.89 -5.70
C ILE A 156 -4.87 34.47 -5.18
N SER A 157 -3.82 33.68 -4.92
CA SER A 157 -3.93 32.34 -4.33
C SER A 157 -4.40 32.31 -2.86
N SER A 158 -4.50 33.46 -2.19
CA SER A 158 -4.73 33.52 -0.73
C SER A 158 -6.21 33.57 -0.29
N GLN A 159 -7.16 33.78 -1.21
CA GLN A 159 -8.58 33.89 -0.87
C GLN A 159 -9.49 32.96 -1.70
N VAL A 160 -9.94 31.88 -1.05
CA VAL A 160 -11.13 31.08 -1.39
C VAL A 160 -11.14 30.36 -2.75
N ALA A 161 -10.17 29.48 -3.03
CA ALA A 161 -10.33 28.32 -3.95
C ALA A 161 -9.15 27.31 -3.92
N ILE A 162 -8.75 26.78 -2.75
CA ILE A 162 -7.67 25.75 -2.70
C ILE A 162 -8.24 24.35 -3.03
N GLY A 163 -8.53 24.17 -4.32
CA GLY A 163 -9.00 22.94 -4.96
C GLY A 163 -9.28 23.22 -6.44
N ALA A 164 -8.76 22.38 -7.34
CA ALA A 164 -8.79 22.53 -8.81
C ALA A 164 -8.06 23.76 -9.43
N ALA A 165 -7.86 24.88 -8.73
CA ALA A 165 -7.29 26.09 -9.32
C ALA A 165 -5.82 26.00 -9.80
N GLY A 166 -5.00 25.10 -9.24
CA GLY A 166 -3.56 25.05 -9.51
C GLY A 166 -3.20 24.62 -10.94
N THR A 167 -3.76 23.51 -11.44
CA THR A 167 -3.50 23.00 -12.80
C THR A 167 -4.38 23.62 -13.88
N ALA A 168 -5.37 24.45 -13.51
CA ALA A 168 -6.02 25.32 -14.48
C ALA A 168 -5.02 26.32 -15.10
N LEU A 169 -3.97 26.73 -14.36
CA LEU A 169 -2.98 27.70 -14.84
C LEU A 169 -2.02 27.10 -15.87
N SER A 170 -1.52 25.88 -15.67
CA SER A 170 -0.64 25.21 -16.64
C SER A 170 -1.39 24.77 -17.89
N GLU A 171 -2.64 24.31 -17.76
CA GLU A 171 -3.47 23.96 -18.91
C GLU A 171 -3.90 25.21 -19.72
N VAL A 172 -4.20 26.35 -19.07
CA VAL A 172 -4.43 27.62 -19.77
C VAL A 172 -3.16 28.14 -20.45
N ALA A 173 -1.97 27.93 -19.86
CA ALA A 173 -0.71 28.26 -20.53
C ALA A 173 -0.51 27.41 -21.81
N LEU A 174 -0.63 26.07 -21.71
CA LEU A 174 -0.52 25.17 -22.85
C LEU A 174 -1.57 25.44 -23.94
N ASN A 175 -2.82 25.73 -23.56
CA ASN A 175 -3.89 26.06 -24.51
C ASN A 175 -3.69 27.43 -25.21
N ASN A 176 -2.99 28.37 -24.57
CA ASN A 176 -2.57 29.63 -25.20
C ASN A 176 -1.26 29.50 -26.02
N GLN A 177 -0.56 28.38 -25.93
CA GLN A 177 0.72 28.13 -26.63
C GLN A 177 0.58 27.19 -27.82
N GLN A 178 -0.33 26.20 -27.76
CA GLN A 178 -0.48 25.16 -28.78
C GLN A 178 -1.75 25.36 -29.62
N ILE A 179 -1.59 25.46 -30.93
CA ILE A 179 -2.66 25.82 -31.88
C ILE A 179 -3.61 24.62 -32.14
N THR A 180 -3.14 23.39 -31.93
CA THR A 180 -3.88 22.15 -32.24
C THR A 180 -4.61 21.50 -31.05
N ARG A 181 -4.53 22.08 -29.84
CA ARG A 181 -4.92 21.43 -28.56
C ARG A 181 -6.43 21.29 -28.35
N THR A 182 -6.89 20.14 -27.83
CA THR A 182 -8.33 19.84 -27.66
C THR A 182 -8.78 19.78 -26.19
N TRP A 183 -10.01 20.22 -25.93
CA TRP A 183 -10.64 20.22 -24.59
C TRP A 183 -10.72 18.84 -23.91
N GLY A 184 -10.68 17.75 -24.69
CA GLY A 184 -10.68 16.38 -24.15
C GLY A 184 -9.34 15.99 -23.53
N GLU A 185 -8.23 16.45 -24.12
CA GLU A 185 -6.87 16.31 -23.59
C GLU A 185 -6.76 17.15 -22.30
N SER A 186 -7.17 18.43 -22.35
CA SER A 186 -7.20 19.35 -21.21
C SER A 186 -7.91 18.79 -19.97
N ALA A 187 -9.05 18.12 -20.16
CA ALA A 187 -9.80 17.53 -19.06
C ALA A 187 -9.03 16.44 -18.30
N ALA A 188 -8.11 15.73 -18.96
CA ALA A 188 -7.28 14.71 -18.32
C ALA A 188 -6.19 15.31 -17.42
N HIS A 189 -5.50 16.36 -17.87
CA HIS A 189 -4.47 17.06 -17.09
C HIS A 189 -5.07 17.81 -15.89
N VAL A 190 -6.17 18.54 -16.10
CA VAL A 190 -6.89 19.23 -15.01
C VAL A 190 -7.40 18.24 -13.98
N ALA A 191 -7.95 17.09 -14.40
CA ALA A 191 -8.33 16.02 -13.48
C ALA A 191 -7.12 15.51 -12.68
N ALA A 192 -6.01 15.16 -13.33
CA ALA A 192 -4.81 14.65 -12.67
C ALA A 192 -4.26 15.61 -11.59
N GLY A 193 -4.23 16.92 -11.85
CA GLY A 193 -3.85 17.91 -10.84
C GLY A 193 -4.88 18.08 -9.72
N ALA A 194 -6.17 17.98 -10.02
CA ALA A 194 -7.22 18.00 -9.00
C ALA A 194 -7.08 16.82 -8.00
N LEU A 195 -6.77 15.61 -8.49
CA LEU A 195 -6.48 14.43 -7.64
C LEU A 195 -5.39 14.70 -6.61
N MET A 196 -4.33 15.40 -7.03
CA MET A 196 -3.15 15.68 -6.22
C MET A 196 -3.42 16.77 -5.18
N SER A 197 -4.10 17.85 -5.58
CA SER A 197 -4.30 19.04 -4.75
C SER A 197 -5.03 18.76 -3.42
N GLY A 198 -6.03 17.86 -3.43
CA GLY A 198 -6.90 17.60 -2.27
C GLY A 198 -6.18 17.02 -1.05
N VAL A 199 -5.14 16.20 -1.26
CA VAL A 199 -4.37 15.59 -0.16
C VAL A 199 -3.37 16.60 0.42
N PHE A 200 -2.65 17.33 -0.43
CA PHE A 200 -1.63 18.28 0.03
C PHE A 200 -2.23 19.55 0.67
N ALA A 201 -3.42 20.00 0.23
CA ALA A 201 -4.16 21.07 0.91
C ALA A 201 -4.52 20.73 2.37
N SER A 202 -4.71 19.45 2.71
CA SER A 202 -4.93 19.02 4.10
C SER A 202 -3.66 19.14 4.95
N ALA A 203 -2.47 18.95 4.37
CA ALA A 203 -1.19 19.03 5.07
C ALA A 203 -0.93 20.44 5.63
N GLY A 204 -1.07 21.48 4.78
CA GLY A 204 -0.87 22.87 5.18
C GLY A 204 -1.90 23.40 6.19
N THR A 205 -3.05 22.73 6.35
CA THR A 205 -4.15 23.20 7.20
C THR A 205 -4.27 22.45 8.54
N MET A 206 -3.55 21.35 8.76
CA MET A 206 -3.54 20.57 10.02
C MET A 206 -3.09 21.36 11.26
N LEU A 207 -2.45 22.52 11.10
CA LEU A 207 -2.08 23.41 12.22
C LEU A 207 -3.28 24.17 12.81
N THR A 208 -4.45 24.16 12.15
CA THR A 208 -5.61 24.98 12.56
C THR A 208 -6.58 24.27 13.51
N PRO A 209 -7.18 24.98 14.50
CA PRO A 209 -8.21 24.40 15.37
C PRO A 209 -9.48 23.95 14.63
N SER A 210 -9.84 24.62 13.53
CA SER A 210 -10.97 24.27 12.68
C SER A 210 -10.79 22.91 12.01
N VAL A 211 -9.58 22.56 11.55
CA VAL A 211 -9.29 21.23 10.99
C VAL A 211 -9.32 20.13 12.05
N LYS A 212 -8.90 20.41 13.30
CA LYS A 212 -9.12 19.46 14.42
C LYS A 212 -10.60 19.16 14.63
N ASN A 213 -11.46 20.19 14.57
CA ASN A 213 -12.91 20.03 14.72
C ASN A 213 -13.56 19.36 13.49
N ALA A 214 -13.03 19.59 12.28
CA ALA A 214 -13.47 18.86 11.08
C ALA A 214 -13.06 17.37 11.12
N ALA A 215 -11.86 17.05 11.63
CA ALA A 215 -11.38 15.68 11.77
C ALA A 215 -12.13 14.91 12.87
N THR A 216 -12.46 15.54 14.01
CA THR A 216 -13.33 14.91 15.02
C THR A 216 -14.76 14.71 14.49
N ARG A 217 -15.26 15.63 13.66
CA ARG A 217 -16.54 15.47 12.96
C ARG A 217 -16.51 14.34 11.93
N GLU A 218 -15.50 14.22 11.08
CA GLU A 218 -15.39 13.09 10.13
C GLU A 218 -15.26 11.75 10.87
N VAL A 219 -14.57 11.73 12.01
CA VAL A 219 -14.55 10.55 12.90
C VAL A 219 -15.93 10.26 13.48
N ALA A 220 -16.72 11.27 13.89
CA ALA A 220 -18.10 11.10 14.36
C ALA A 220 -19.07 10.63 13.25
N GLU A 221 -18.93 11.14 12.02
CA GLU A 221 -19.72 10.70 10.86
C GLU A 221 -19.30 9.30 10.38
N ALA A 222 -18.04 8.89 10.59
CA ALA A 222 -17.64 7.49 10.46
C ALA A 222 -18.30 6.58 11.51
N LEU A 223 -18.71 7.16 12.65
CA LEU A 223 -19.07 6.44 13.87
C LEU A 223 -20.51 6.01 13.94
N ASP A 224 -21.45 6.88 13.62
CA ASP A 224 -22.86 6.49 13.53
C ASP A 224 -23.07 5.42 12.44
N ASN A 225 -22.24 5.49 11.38
CA ASN A 225 -22.17 4.46 10.33
C ASN A 225 -21.47 3.15 10.76
N MET A 226 -20.66 3.14 11.82
CA MET A 226 -20.08 1.91 12.41
C MET A 226 -20.88 1.38 13.61
N ARG A 227 -21.76 2.19 14.21
CA ARG A 227 -22.61 1.83 15.36
C ARG A 227 -23.80 0.93 15.03
N VAL A 228 -23.98 0.57 13.75
CA VAL A 228 -25.11 -0.26 13.30
C VAL A 228 -25.00 -1.70 13.82
N THR A 229 -25.70 -1.99 14.90
CA THR A 229 -25.92 -3.36 15.39
C THR A 229 -27.01 -4.02 14.55
N SER A 230 -26.62 -4.74 13.49
CA SER A 230 -27.52 -5.44 12.54
C SER A 230 -27.12 -6.92 12.38
N PRO A 231 -28.06 -7.85 12.09
CA PRO A 231 -27.82 -9.30 11.94
C PRO A 231 -26.75 -9.76 10.92
N VAL A 232 -26.18 -8.87 10.10
CA VAL A 232 -25.11 -9.18 9.12
C VAL A 232 -23.95 -9.95 9.75
N ASP A 233 -23.42 -9.45 10.86
CA ASP A 233 -22.28 -10.07 11.57
C ASP A 233 -22.68 -11.44 12.17
N THR A 234 -23.95 -11.59 12.56
CA THR A 234 -24.51 -12.85 13.05
C THR A 234 -24.60 -13.89 11.93
N ALA A 235 -24.86 -13.45 10.69
CA ALA A 235 -25.17 -14.31 9.56
C ALA A 235 -23.94 -14.73 8.73
N ALA A 236 -22.90 -13.89 8.66
CA ALA A 236 -21.55 -14.35 8.30
C ALA A 236 -21.05 -15.47 9.25
N ALA A 237 -21.59 -15.52 10.47
CA ALA A 237 -21.38 -16.58 11.45
C ALA A 237 -22.55 -17.59 11.55
N SER A 238 -23.55 -17.59 10.66
CA SER A 238 -24.68 -18.56 10.65
C SER A 238 -24.70 -19.46 9.41
N LEU A 239 -23.59 -19.56 8.69
CA LEU A 239 -23.42 -20.49 7.59
C LEU A 239 -23.41 -21.94 8.11
N PRO A 240 -24.29 -22.83 7.63
CA PRO A 240 -24.15 -24.27 7.85
C PRO A 240 -22.87 -24.82 7.20
N ASP A 241 -22.23 -25.77 7.87
CA ASP A 241 -21.28 -26.76 7.37
C ASP A 241 -20.37 -26.36 6.18
N GLY A 242 -19.32 -25.58 6.48
CA GLY A 242 -17.99 -25.72 5.87
C GLY A 242 -17.83 -25.49 4.36
N GLY A 243 -18.88 -25.12 3.63
CA GLY A 243 -18.87 -24.98 2.17
C GLY A 243 -19.39 -23.62 1.71
N SER A 244 -18.49 -22.71 1.31
CA SER A 244 -18.93 -21.62 0.44
C SER A 244 -19.27 -22.17 -0.95
N ILE A 245 -20.25 -21.59 -1.65
CA ILE A 245 -20.73 -22.15 -2.93
C ILE A 245 -19.60 -22.24 -3.98
N GLY A 246 -18.62 -21.33 -3.95
CA GLY A 246 -17.41 -21.40 -4.77
C GLY A 246 -16.39 -22.46 -4.36
N ALA A 247 -16.38 -22.88 -3.09
CA ALA A 247 -15.52 -23.99 -2.64
C ALA A 247 -15.99 -25.33 -3.23
N ALA A 248 -17.30 -25.51 -3.45
CA ALA A 248 -17.83 -26.68 -4.14
C ALA A 248 -17.31 -26.76 -5.59
N ARG A 249 -17.48 -25.69 -6.39
CA ARG A 249 -17.03 -25.66 -7.80
C ARG A 249 -15.51 -25.74 -7.96
N ILE A 250 -14.71 -25.08 -7.12
CA ILE A 250 -13.25 -25.20 -7.22
C ILE A 250 -12.71 -26.55 -6.72
N SER A 251 -13.51 -27.35 -6.01
CA SER A 251 -13.16 -28.76 -5.75
C SER A 251 -13.14 -29.59 -7.05
N GLU A 252 -14.02 -29.27 -8.01
CA GLU A 252 -14.15 -29.93 -9.31
C GLU A 252 -13.09 -29.45 -10.31
N ALA A 253 -12.86 -28.12 -10.36
CA ALA A 253 -11.91 -27.42 -11.26
C ALA A 253 -10.60 -28.18 -11.55
N THR A 254 -10.22 -28.29 -12.82
CA THR A 254 -9.02 -29.03 -13.26
C THR A 254 -7.71 -28.31 -12.91
N LEU A 255 -6.56 -28.99 -13.05
CA LEU A 255 -5.25 -28.34 -12.92
C LEU A 255 -5.06 -27.19 -13.94
N GLU A 256 -5.70 -27.29 -15.11
CA GLU A 256 -5.73 -26.21 -16.11
C GLU A 256 -6.56 -25.02 -15.61
N ASP A 257 -7.76 -25.25 -15.07
CA ASP A 257 -8.60 -24.19 -14.51
C ASP A 257 -7.89 -23.40 -13.40
N LEU A 258 -7.04 -24.08 -12.61
CA LEU A 258 -6.20 -23.48 -11.57
C LEU A 258 -4.86 -22.91 -12.11
N THR A 259 -4.68 -22.80 -13.42
CA THR A 259 -3.49 -22.17 -14.02
C THR A 259 -3.72 -20.68 -14.22
N PRO A 260 -2.81 -19.77 -13.80
CA PRO A 260 -2.90 -18.37 -14.17
C PRO A 260 -2.69 -18.18 -15.68
N VAL A 261 -3.50 -17.34 -16.32
CA VAL A 261 -3.48 -17.08 -17.78
C VAL A 261 -2.09 -16.66 -18.26
N ALA A 262 -1.61 -17.16 -19.40
CA ALA A 262 -0.19 -17.03 -19.77
C ALA A 262 0.37 -15.59 -19.80
N GLY A 263 -0.40 -14.60 -20.28
CA GLY A 263 0.04 -13.21 -20.43
C GLY A 263 1.10 -12.98 -21.51
N GLY A 264 1.10 -13.80 -22.56
CA GLY A 264 2.11 -13.76 -23.63
C GLY A 264 3.53 -14.13 -23.18
N PRO A 265 4.56 -13.84 -23.99
CA PRO A 265 5.96 -14.10 -23.62
C PRO A 265 6.41 -13.32 -22.39
N LEU A 266 6.01 -12.04 -22.28
CA LEU A 266 6.32 -11.17 -21.15
C LEU A 266 5.69 -11.67 -19.84
N GLY A 267 4.42 -12.07 -19.85
CA GLY A 267 3.74 -12.66 -18.68
C GLY A 267 4.37 -13.98 -18.22
N LYS A 268 4.85 -14.82 -19.15
CA LYS A 268 5.61 -16.04 -18.83
C LYS A 268 6.97 -15.71 -18.19
N ALA A 269 7.72 -14.76 -18.75
CA ALA A 269 9.02 -14.35 -18.20
C ALA A 269 8.87 -13.72 -16.81
N ALA A 270 7.89 -12.82 -16.64
CA ALA A 270 7.59 -12.17 -15.38
C ALA A 270 7.14 -13.17 -14.30
N ARG A 271 6.26 -14.12 -14.63
CA ARG A 271 5.83 -15.17 -13.70
C ARG A 271 7.00 -16.00 -13.18
N ARG A 272 7.91 -16.41 -14.09
CA ARG A 272 9.11 -17.17 -13.74
C ARG A 272 10.06 -16.37 -12.84
N ALA A 273 10.19 -15.06 -13.05
CA ALA A 273 10.92 -14.21 -12.11
C ALA A 273 10.20 -14.15 -10.73
N GLY A 274 8.87 -14.01 -10.74
CA GLY A 274 8.03 -14.03 -9.54
C GLY A 274 8.15 -15.31 -8.71
N SER A 275 8.21 -16.49 -9.34
CA SER A 275 8.29 -17.77 -8.62
C SER A 275 9.64 -17.99 -7.90
N TYR A 276 10.73 -17.34 -8.33
CA TYR A 276 11.94 -17.28 -7.49
C TYR A 276 11.76 -16.43 -6.22
N LEU A 277 10.80 -15.50 -6.20
CA LEU A 277 10.61 -14.52 -5.13
C LEU A 277 9.58 -14.97 -4.08
N THR A 278 8.31 -15.21 -4.46
CA THR A 278 7.20 -15.35 -3.49
C THR A 278 6.64 -16.77 -3.39
N PRO A 279 6.13 -17.21 -2.21
CA PRO A 279 5.51 -18.53 -2.07
C PRO A 279 4.25 -18.70 -2.92
N ILE A 280 3.40 -17.67 -3.05
CA ILE A 280 2.14 -17.81 -3.79
C ILE A 280 2.37 -18.01 -5.30
N THR A 281 3.38 -17.34 -5.87
CA THR A 281 3.80 -17.55 -7.26
C THR A 281 4.40 -18.93 -7.51
N ARG A 282 5.08 -19.56 -6.53
CA ARG A 282 5.55 -20.96 -6.66
C ARG A 282 4.40 -21.95 -6.61
N LEU A 283 3.49 -21.77 -5.64
CA LEU A 283 2.34 -22.65 -5.49
C LEU A 283 1.46 -22.64 -6.75
N MET A 284 1.33 -21.49 -7.45
CA MET A 284 0.63 -21.42 -8.75
C MET A 284 1.37 -22.10 -9.92
N GLU A 285 2.65 -22.42 -9.80
CA GLU A 285 3.41 -23.23 -10.77
C GLU A 285 3.47 -24.72 -10.38
N SER A 286 2.95 -25.10 -9.21
CA SER A 286 2.94 -26.48 -8.71
C SER A 286 2.28 -27.46 -9.69
N PRO A 287 2.77 -28.71 -9.83
CA PRO A 287 2.08 -29.78 -10.54
C PRO A 287 0.87 -30.38 -9.78
N SER A 288 0.68 -30.06 -8.49
CA SER A 288 -0.45 -30.55 -7.68
C SER A 288 -1.66 -29.61 -7.80
N LYS A 289 -2.83 -30.18 -8.14
CA LYS A 289 -4.12 -29.49 -8.11
C LYS A 289 -4.45 -29.07 -6.67
N THR A 290 -4.19 -29.94 -5.70
CA THR A 290 -4.51 -29.70 -4.28
C THR A 290 -3.68 -28.56 -3.70
N ALA A 291 -2.38 -28.48 -4.03
CA ALA A 291 -1.50 -27.39 -3.60
C ALA A 291 -1.98 -26.03 -4.15
N ARG A 292 -2.35 -25.96 -5.43
CA ARG A 292 -2.91 -24.75 -6.04
C ARG A 292 -4.24 -24.34 -5.39
N ARG A 293 -5.18 -25.29 -5.24
CA ARG A 293 -6.49 -25.00 -4.63
C ARG A 293 -6.32 -24.48 -3.20
N THR A 294 -5.56 -25.19 -2.38
CA THR A 294 -5.27 -24.79 -0.98
C THR A 294 -4.61 -23.41 -0.91
N ALA A 295 -3.70 -23.08 -1.84
CA ALA A 295 -3.05 -21.77 -1.90
C ALA A 295 -4.03 -20.64 -2.24
N LEU A 296 -4.98 -20.86 -3.16
CA LEU A 296 -6.04 -19.91 -3.51
C LEU A 296 -7.08 -19.75 -2.40
N GLU A 297 -7.40 -20.84 -1.69
CA GLU A 297 -8.30 -20.85 -0.52
C GLU A 297 -7.66 -20.16 0.71
N LEU A 298 -6.33 -20.10 0.79
CA LEU A 298 -5.58 -19.57 1.93
C LEU A 298 -5.18 -18.10 1.77
N ALA A 299 -4.57 -17.72 0.64
CA ALA A 299 -3.92 -16.43 0.44
C ALA A 299 -4.63 -15.54 -0.60
N GLU A 300 -4.77 -14.25 -0.26
CA GLU A 300 -5.34 -13.26 -1.17
C GLU A 300 -4.37 -12.99 -2.33
N ASN A 301 -4.90 -13.03 -3.55
CA ASN A 301 -4.12 -12.88 -4.77
C ASN A 301 -4.92 -12.14 -5.86
N ASN A 302 -4.21 -11.65 -6.89
CA ASN A 302 -4.80 -11.00 -8.06
C ASN A 302 -4.56 -11.77 -9.37
N PHE A 303 -4.39 -13.09 -9.31
CA PHE A 303 -4.21 -13.89 -10.52
C PHE A 303 -5.53 -14.01 -11.29
N THR A 304 -5.42 -13.99 -12.61
CA THR A 304 -6.54 -14.31 -13.50
C THR A 304 -6.30 -15.73 -13.97
N LEU A 305 -7.19 -16.66 -13.61
CA LEU A 305 -7.06 -18.08 -13.90
C LEU A 305 -7.76 -18.44 -15.22
N GLU A 306 -7.30 -19.49 -15.92
CA GLU A 306 -7.96 -19.98 -17.14
C GLU A 306 -9.43 -20.36 -16.86
N GLY A 307 -9.70 -20.94 -15.68
CA GLY A 307 -11.06 -21.26 -15.23
C GLY A 307 -11.97 -20.04 -15.10
N ASN A 308 -11.44 -18.84 -14.83
CA ASN A 308 -12.25 -17.62 -14.74
C ASN A 308 -12.87 -17.24 -16.09
N ALA A 309 -12.21 -17.58 -17.22
CA ALA A 309 -12.79 -17.39 -18.55
C ALA A 309 -13.96 -18.36 -18.82
N ARG A 310 -14.01 -19.49 -18.11
CA ARG A 310 -15.09 -20.49 -18.13
C ARG A 310 -16.16 -20.27 -17.04
N GLY A 311 -16.13 -19.12 -16.35
CA GLY A 311 -17.06 -18.79 -15.26
C GLY A 311 -16.82 -19.53 -13.95
N ILE A 312 -15.69 -20.26 -13.82
CA ILE A 312 -15.27 -20.89 -12.57
C ILE A 312 -14.64 -19.83 -11.67
N GLU A 313 -15.19 -19.69 -10.48
CA GLU A 313 -14.83 -18.67 -9.52
C GLU A 313 -13.49 -18.92 -8.80
N THR A 314 -12.68 -17.87 -8.65
CA THR A 314 -11.52 -17.86 -7.75
C THR A 314 -12.03 -17.63 -6.32
N PRO A 315 -11.69 -18.50 -5.34
CA PRO A 315 -12.31 -18.47 -4.02
C PRO A 315 -12.05 -17.17 -3.26
N VAL A 316 -12.90 -16.93 -2.28
CA VAL A 316 -12.67 -15.92 -1.25
C VAL A 316 -11.72 -16.52 -0.21
N ALA A 317 -10.44 -16.17 -0.33
CA ALA A 317 -9.37 -16.66 0.52
C ALA A 317 -9.61 -16.37 2.01
N ALA A 318 -9.15 -17.28 2.88
CA ALA A 318 -9.16 -17.10 4.33
C ALA A 318 -8.52 -15.77 4.74
N GLU A 319 -7.41 -15.36 4.10
CA GLU A 319 -6.80 -14.05 4.32
C GLU A 319 -7.77 -12.87 4.11
N THR A 320 -8.53 -12.85 3.02
CA THR A 320 -9.51 -11.76 2.74
C THR A 320 -10.60 -11.74 3.81
N ARG A 321 -11.04 -12.91 4.29
CA ARG A 321 -12.01 -13.01 5.39
C ARG A 321 -11.44 -12.48 6.71
N VAL A 322 -10.19 -12.82 7.04
CA VAL A 322 -9.46 -12.30 8.21
C VAL A 322 -9.34 -10.78 8.14
N ARG A 323 -9.02 -10.21 6.97
CA ARG A 323 -9.02 -8.75 6.76
C ARG A 323 -10.40 -8.12 6.99
N GLY A 324 -11.49 -8.84 6.70
CA GLY A 324 -12.87 -8.41 6.99
C GLY A 324 -13.15 -8.16 8.47
N TRP A 325 -12.45 -8.84 9.39
CA TRP A 325 -12.56 -8.60 10.85
C TRP A 325 -11.95 -7.27 11.30
N ARG A 326 -11.21 -6.55 10.44
CA ARG A 326 -10.70 -5.20 10.77
C ARG A 326 -11.80 -4.18 11.06
N ARG A 327 -13.06 -4.42 10.62
CA ARG A 327 -14.21 -3.60 11.05
C ARG A 327 -14.43 -3.63 12.57
N GLU A 328 -14.22 -4.78 13.21
CA GLU A 328 -14.32 -4.94 14.66
C GLU A 328 -13.14 -4.25 15.38
N GLU A 329 -11.92 -4.38 14.84
CA GLU A 329 -10.76 -3.63 15.35
C GLU A 329 -10.99 -2.11 15.28
N ALA A 330 -11.54 -1.64 14.16
CA ALA A 330 -11.86 -0.24 13.97
C ALA A 330 -12.90 0.20 14.99
N ALA A 331 -14.02 -0.52 15.10
CA ALA A 331 -15.09 -0.25 16.06
C ALA A 331 -14.56 -0.11 17.51
N VAL A 332 -13.61 -0.96 17.94
CA VAL A 332 -12.93 -0.81 19.25
C VAL A 332 -12.20 0.53 19.37
N VAL A 333 -11.24 0.81 18.48
CA VAL A 333 -10.44 2.05 18.51
C VAL A 333 -11.33 3.29 18.51
N VAL A 334 -12.37 3.23 17.70
CA VAL A 334 -13.28 4.30 17.36
C VAL A 334 -14.25 4.58 18.51
N THR A 335 -14.86 3.55 19.09
CA THR A 335 -15.73 3.67 20.28
C THR A 335 -14.96 4.28 21.46
N ASN A 336 -13.72 3.82 21.71
CA ASN A 336 -12.90 4.37 22.80
C ASN A 336 -12.53 5.85 22.55
N LYS A 337 -12.20 6.25 21.30
CA LYS A 337 -11.95 7.66 20.95
C LYS A 337 -13.18 8.54 21.22
N GLN A 338 -14.38 8.08 20.82
CA GLN A 338 -15.62 8.84 20.99
C GLN A 338 -16.02 8.97 22.46
N ALA A 339 -15.94 7.86 23.21
CA ALA A 339 -16.24 7.86 24.63
C ALA A 339 -15.24 8.70 25.44
N TYR A 340 -13.96 8.69 25.08
CA TYR A 340 -12.98 9.59 25.69
C TYR A 340 -13.29 11.07 25.37
N ALA A 341 -13.78 11.39 24.16
CA ALA A 341 -14.20 12.75 23.84
C ALA A 341 -15.40 13.19 24.69
N LYS A 342 -16.42 12.33 24.88
CA LYS A 342 -17.52 12.55 25.84
C LYS A 342 -16.99 12.73 27.27
N TYR A 343 -16.16 11.81 27.74
CA TYR A 343 -15.55 11.90 29.08
C TYR A 343 -14.77 13.21 29.30
N LYS A 344 -14.09 13.74 28.28
CA LYS A 344 -13.40 15.05 28.35
C LYS A 344 -14.34 16.26 28.21
N SER A 345 -15.48 16.15 27.53
CA SER A 345 -16.52 17.22 27.58
C SER A 345 -17.22 17.25 28.94
N ASP A 346 -17.40 16.09 29.56
CA ASP A 346 -18.08 15.89 30.84
C ASP A 346 -17.17 16.24 32.05
N GLY A 347 -16.11 17.03 31.82
CA GLY A 347 -15.17 17.51 32.84
C GLY A 347 -14.08 16.53 33.28
N GLY A 348 -14.01 15.33 32.70
CA GLY A 348 -13.07 14.29 33.09
C GLY A 348 -11.61 14.69 32.95
N ASP A 349 -10.76 14.22 33.85
CA ASP A 349 -9.34 14.59 34.01
C ASP A 349 -8.37 13.58 33.39
N MET A 350 -8.66 12.27 33.48
CA MET A 350 -7.81 11.16 33.03
C MET A 350 -7.21 11.34 31.62
N SER A 351 -6.03 10.74 31.44
CA SER A 351 -5.41 10.57 30.11
C SER A 351 -6.15 9.52 29.27
N PHE A 352 -6.00 9.57 27.94
CA PHE A 352 -6.52 8.52 27.05
C PHE A 352 -5.87 7.14 27.27
N ALA A 353 -4.70 7.06 27.92
CA ALA A 353 -4.17 5.77 28.35
C ALA A 353 -5.01 5.20 29.50
N SER A 354 -5.08 5.97 30.60
CA SER A 354 -5.80 5.64 31.83
C SER A 354 -7.29 5.36 31.59
N PHE A 355 -7.96 6.14 30.75
CA PHE A 355 -9.37 5.92 30.39
C PHE A 355 -9.60 4.53 29.78
N ARG A 356 -8.73 4.10 28.84
CA ARG A 356 -8.85 2.78 28.19
C ARG A 356 -8.48 1.64 29.13
N GLU A 357 -7.61 1.90 30.11
CA GLU A 357 -7.27 0.95 31.18
C GLU A 357 -8.44 0.75 32.15
N GLU A 358 -9.17 1.81 32.51
CA GLU A 358 -10.39 1.66 33.31
C GLU A 358 -11.57 1.06 32.54
N VAL A 359 -11.69 1.30 31.23
CA VAL A 359 -12.64 0.56 30.38
C VAL A 359 -12.34 -0.95 30.40
N GLY A 360 -11.07 -1.36 30.25
CA GLY A 360 -10.71 -2.77 30.33
C GLY A 360 -10.81 -3.37 31.73
N ASN A 361 -10.56 -2.59 32.79
CA ASN A 361 -10.85 -2.99 34.17
C ASN A 361 -12.35 -3.29 34.34
N ALA A 362 -13.22 -2.36 33.91
CA ALA A 362 -14.67 -2.54 33.93
C ALA A 362 -15.12 -3.78 33.15
N MET A 363 -14.51 -4.04 31.98
CA MET A 363 -14.78 -5.25 31.18
C MET A 363 -14.31 -6.56 31.84
N ARG A 364 -13.34 -6.53 32.77
CA ARG A 364 -13.00 -7.68 33.63
C ARG A 364 -13.94 -7.81 34.84
N SER A 365 -14.63 -6.73 35.24
CA SER A 365 -15.49 -6.67 36.44
C SER A 365 -16.98 -6.50 36.13
N GLY A 366 -17.52 -7.25 35.16
CA GLY A 366 -18.96 -7.32 34.89
C GLY A 366 -19.54 -6.15 34.09
N ASP A 367 -18.71 -5.36 33.40
CA ASP A 367 -19.09 -4.15 32.67
C ASP A 367 -19.71 -3.07 33.58
N VAL A 368 -19.18 -2.94 34.80
CA VAL A 368 -19.57 -1.98 35.84
C VAL A 368 -18.42 -1.02 36.16
N HIS A 369 -18.69 0.28 36.28
CA HIS A 369 -17.69 1.28 36.68
C HIS A 369 -18.34 2.54 37.30
N ALA A 370 -17.65 3.20 38.24
CA ALA A 370 -18.18 4.37 38.96
C ALA A 370 -18.39 5.62 38.07
N ASN A 371 -17.55 5.81 37.05
CA ASN A 371 -17.80 6.80 36.00
C ASN A 371 -18.72 6.18 34.92
N PRO A 372 -19.87 6.82 34.59
CA PRO A 372 -20.87 6.23 33.69
C PRO A 372 -20.37 6.13 32.24
N VAL A 373 -19.53 7.04 31.76
CA VAL A 373 -19.01 7.00 30.38
C VAL A 373 -18.09 5.80 30.19
N VAL A 374 -17.23 5.49 31.17
CA VAL A 374 -16.41 4.27 31.17
C VAL A 374 -17.30 3.01 31.19
N GLN A 375 -18.38 3.03 31.97
CA GLN A 375 -19.33 1.91 32.05
C GLN A 375 -20.08 1.68 30.72
N GLU A 376 -20.67 2.72 30.14
CA GLU A 376 -21.27 2.70 28.80
C GLU A 376 -20.30 2.15 27.75
N THR A 377 -19.01 2.51 27.85
CA THR A 377 -17.97 2.06 26.90
C THR A 377 -17.66 0.58 27.05
N ALA A 378 -17.53 0.07 28.28
CA ALA A 378 -17.34 -1.35 28.54
C ALA A 378 -18.51 -2.18 27.99
N GLN A 379 -19.74 -1.72 28.22
CA GLN A 379 -20.97 -2.33 27.72
C GLN A 379 -21.09 -2.27 26.20
N ALA A 380 -20.64 -1.18 25.55
CA ALA A 380 -20.55 -1.11 24.10
C ALA A 380 -19.51 -2.12 23.56
N MET A 381 -18.31 -2.18 24.14
CA MET A 381 -17.24 -3.10 23.71
C MET A 381 -17.54 -4.57 23.99
N ARG A 382 -18.42 -4.87 24.96
CA ARG A 382 -18.96 -6.21 25.22
C ARG A 382 -19.58 -6.82 23.96
N THR A 383 -20.22 -6.01 23.11
CA THR A 383 -20.83 -6.48 21.86
C THR A 383 -19.80 -7.05 20.89
N VAL A 384 -18.69 -6.33 20.65
CA VAL A 384 -17.57 -6.76 19.80
C VAL A 384 -16.92 -8.03 20.34
N VAL A 385 -16.66 -8.10 21.65
CA VAL A 385 -16.13 -9.31 22.29
C VAL A 385 -17.06 -10.51 22.07
N ASN A 386 -18.36 -10.32 22.26
CA ASN A 386 -19.33 -11.39 22.09
C ASN A 386 -19.44 -11.88 20.63
N ARG A 387 -19.24 -11.02 19.62
CA ARG A 387 -19.16 -11.44 18.20
C ARG A 387 -18.02 -12.44 17.96
N VAL A 388 -16.81 -12.10 18.42
CA VAL A 388 -15.62 -12.97 18.30
C VAL A 388 -15.83 -14.27 19.09
N LYS A 389 -16.27 -14.15 20.36
CA LYS A 389 -16.53 -15.28 21.26
C LYS A 389 -17.52 -16.29 20.65
N VAL A 390 -18.65 -15.81 20.12
CA VAL A 390 -19.67 -16.68 19.49
C VAL A 390 -19.14 -17.34 18.21
N ALA A 391 -18.34 -16.64 17.40
CA ALA A 391 -17.72 -17.24 16.22
C ALA A 391 -16.71 -18.35 16.57
N GLN A 392 -15.96 -18.20 17.68
CA GLN A 392 -15.09 -19.26 18.20
C GLN A 392 -15.88 -20.44 18.79
N GLN A 393 -16.91 -20.16 19.60
CA GLN A 393 -17.77 -21.18 20.24
C GLN A 393 -18.49 -22.05 19.18
N LYS A 394 -19.02 -21.45 18.11
CA LYS A 394 -19.65 -22.17 16.99
C LYS A 394 -18.71 -23.13 16.25
N LEU A 395 -17.40 -22.94 16.36
CA LEU A 395 -16.37 -23.77 15.72
C LEU A 395 -15.62 -24.68 16.73
N GLY A 396 -16.08 -24.75 17.98
CA GLY A 396 -15.42 -25.51 19.04
C GLY A 396 -14.05 -24.96 19.47
N LEU A 397 -13.69 -23.75 19.03
CA LEU A 397 -12.40 -23.10 19.33
C LEU A 397 -12.36 -22.47 20.74
N LEU A 398 -13.53 -22.31 21.38
CA LEU A 398 -13.68 -21.75 22.72
C LEU A 398 -14.81 -22.49 23.47
N PRO A 399 -14.66 -22.80 24.78
CA PRO A 399 -15.70 -23.47 25.56
C PRO A 399 -17.02 -22.68 25.70
N PRO A 400 -18.13 -23.36 26.07
CA PRO A 400 -19.39 -22.71 26.41
C PRO A 400 -19.27 -21.71 27.57
N ASP A 401 -20.20 -20.75 27.63
CA ASP A 401 -20.22 -19.69 28.65
C ASP A 401 -20.28 -20.20 30.10
N GLU A 402 -20.79 -21.41 30.32
CA GLU A 402 -20.85 -22.04 31.65
C GLU A 402 -19.45 -22.44 32.14
N GLU A 403 -18.61 -23.01 31.27
CA GLU A 403 -17.22 -23.33 31.57
C GLU A 403 -16.37 -22.06 31.74
N LEU A 404 -16.61 -21.04 30.92
CA LEU A 404 -15.93 -19.74 31.02
C LEU A 404 -16.25 -19.02 32.34
N LYS A 405 -17.49 -19.13 32.85
CA LYS A 405 -17.86 -18.65 34.19
C LYS A 405 -17.22 -19.50 35.29
N ALA A 406 -17.18 -20.83 35.13
CA ALA A 406 -16.61 -21.76 36.11
C ALA A 406 -15.09 -21.58 36.35
N ILE A 407 -14.34 -21.00 35.40
CA ILE A 407 -12.92 -20.62 35.59
C ILE A 407 -12.72 -19.22 36.20
N GLY A 408 -13.79 -18.58 36.70
CA GLY A 408 -13.72 -17.35 37.50
C GLY A 408 -13.79 -16.04 36.72
N GLN A 409 -14.40 -16.04 35.53
CA GLN A 409 -14.68 -14.82 34.76
C GLN A 409 -16.14 -14.41 34.90
N THR A 410 -16.40 -13.32 35.63
CA THR A 410 -17.74 -12.70 35.74
C THR A 410 -18.24 -12.22 34.38
N SER A 411 -17.33 -11.69 33.57
CA SER A 411 -17.54 -11.28 32.18
C SER A 411 -16.31 -11.68 31.36
N TYR A 412 -16.50 -12.38 30.24
CA TYR A 412 -15.39 -12.89 29.42
C TYR A 412 -14.59 -11.74 28.81
N PHE A 413 -13.34 -11.53 29.25
CA PHE A 413 -12.45 -10.53 28.65
C PHE A 413 -11.05 -11.12 28.48
N PRO A 414 -10.43 -11.04 27.27
CA PRO A 414 -9.20 -11.78 26.98
C PRO A 414 -8.07 -11.50 27.98
N ARG A 415 -7.38 -12.55 28.40
CA ARG A 415 -6.20 -12.44 29.28
C ARG A 415 -4.94 -12.29 28.42
N VAL A 416 -4.42 -11.07 28.37
CA VAL A 416 -3.11 -10.77 27.80
C VAL A 416 -2.19 -10.43 28.97
N TYR A 417 -1.04 -11.08 29.08
CA TYR A 417 -0.17 -10.99 30.25
C TYR A 417 0.93 -9.94 30.06
N LYS A 418 1.23 -9.17 31.10
CA LYS A 418 2.34 -8.22 31.16
C LYS A 418 3.65 -8.97 31.41
N VAL A 419 4.11 -9.72 30.39
CA VAL A 419 5.28 -10.62 30.47
C VAL A 419 6.50 -9.95 31.10
N GLY A 420 6.82 -8.71 30.73
CA GLY A 420 7.93 -7.95 31.34
C GLY A 420 7.80 -7.76 32.86
N LYS A 421 6.59 -7.53 33.39
CA LYS A 421 6.36 -7.46 34.85
C LYS A 421 6.40 -8.84 35.49
N ILE A 422 5.88 -9.88 34.83
CA ILE A 422 5.94 -11.27 35.32
C ILE A 422 7.40 -11.78 35.38
N VAL A 423 8.28 -11.33 34.47
CA VAL A 423 9.72 -11.62 34.55
C VAL A 423 10.39 -10.83 35.68
N ASN A 424 10.12 -9.52 35.80
CA ASN A 424 10.73 -8.67 36.82
C ASN A 424 10.24 -8.95 38.26
N GLU A 425 9.03 -9.50 38.41
CA GLU A 425 8.40 -9.83 39.70
C GLU A 425 8.08 -11.32 39.81
N ARG A 426 8.92 -12.18 39.19
CA ARG A 426 8.67 -13.62 39.06
C ARG A 426 8.22 -14.27 40.36
N ASP A 427 8.94 -14.02 41.45
CA ASP A 427 8.70 -14.68 42.73
C ASP A 427 7.36 -14.25 43.35
N LYS A 428 7.00 -12.95 43.26
CA LYS A 428 5.69 -12.44 43.71
C LYS A 428 4.53 -13.08 42.94
N PHE A 429 4.70 -13.22 41.62
CA PHE A 429 3.68 -13.84 40.77
C PHE A 429 3.59 -15.35 41.01
N ARG A 430 4.72 -16.03 41.22
CA ARG A 430 4.82 -17.44 41.64
C ARG A 430 4.10 -17.67 42.97
N ASP A 431 4.43 -16.89 43.99
CA ASP A 431 3.84 -17.01 45.32
C ASP A 431 2.33 -16.77 45.28
N MET A 432 1.84 -15.82 44.49
CA MET A 432 0.39 -15.60 44.28
C MET A 432 -0.32 -16.81 43.64
N LEU A 433 0.33 -17.50 42.68
CA LEU A 433 -0.22 -18.75 42.12
C LEU A 433 -0.22 -19.89 43.14
N VAL A 434 0.86 -20.01 43.93
CA VAL A 434 1.03 -21.04 44.97
C VAL A 434 0.02 -20.85 46.11
N ASP A 435 -0.16 -19.62 46.60
CA ASP A 435 -1.15 -19.29 47.62
C ASP A 435 -2.58 -19.51 47.12
N TRP A 436 -2.86 -19.33 45.83
CA TRP A 436 -4.19 -19.64 45.28
C TRP A 436 -4.44 -21.15 45.18
N TRP A 437 -3.50 -21.94 44.62
CA TRP A 437 -3.71 -23.38 44.42
C TRP A 437 -3.56 -24.24 45.67
N SER A 438 -2.90 -23.72 46.72
CA SER A 438 -2.89 -24.36 48.05
C SER A 438 -4.12 -24.03 48.90
N ARG A 439 -4.98 -23.06 48.49
CA ARG A 439 -6.13 -22.57 49.28
C ARG A 439 -7.46 -22.68 48.53
N GLY A 440 -8.09 -23.86 48.53
CA GLY A 440 -9.46 -24.05 48.03
C GLY A 440 -9.85 -25.52 47.87
N GLU A 441 -11.09 -25.80 47.46
CA GLU A 441 -11.65 -27.18 47.33
C GLU A 441 -10.91 -28.12 46.36
N LYS A 442 -9.94 -27.61 45.60
CA LYS A 442 -9.05 -28.39 44.71
C LYS A 442 -7.59 -28.28 45.15
N THR A 443 -7.34 -28.30 46.46
CA THR A 443 -6.01 -28.22 47.08
C THR A 443 -4.98 -29.05 46.33
N MET A 444 -3.91 -28.40 45.91
CA MET A 444 -2.66 -29.05 45.50
C MET A 444 -1.73 -29.13 46.73
N SER A 445 -0.76 -30.06 46.74
CA SER A 445 0.34 -29.93 47.70
C SER A 445 1.08 -28.61 47.44
N ARG A 446 1.80 -28.06 48.43
CA ARG A 446 2.60 -26.87 48.20
C ARG A 446 3.67 -27.13 47.14
N GLU A 447 4.32 -28.30 47.15
CA GLU A 447 5.30 -28.67 46.13
C GLU A 447 4.66 -28.82 44.73
N GLU A 448 3.48 -29.44 44.62
CA GLU A 448 2.74 -29.53 43.36
C GLU A 448 2.34 -28.14 42.83
N ALA A 449 1.88 -27.25 43.71
CA ALA A 449 1.49 -25.88 43.38
C ALA A 449 2.70 -25.07 42.91
N GLU A 450 3.85 -25.25 43.54
CA GLU A 450 5.12 -24.62 43.17
C GLU A 450 5.65 -25.10 41.81
N ILE A 451 5.66 -26.42 41.55
CA ILE A 451 6.00 -26.98 40.24
C ILE A 451 5.02 -26.50 39.16
N THR A 452 3.73 -26.43 39.48
CA THR A 452 2.69 -25.96 38.56
C THR A 452 2.81 -24.46 38.30
N ALA A 453 3.21 -23.65 39.29
CA ALA A 453 3.47 -22.22 39.14
C ALA A 453 4.67 -21.98 38.23
N ASP A 454 5.82 -22.63 38.47
CA ASP A 454 7.00 -22.47 37.62
C ASP A 454 6.75 -22.96 36.19
N ALA A 455 6.02 -24.07 36.00
CA ALA A 455 5.57 -24.51 34.68
C ALA A 455 4.63 -23.51 33.99
N THR A 456 3.70 -22.91 34.75
CA THR A 456 2.77 -21.88 34.25
C THR A 456 3.51 -20.61 33.83
N ILE A 457 4.45 -20.14 34.66
CA ILE A 457 5.25 -18.94 34.38
C ILE A 457 6.15 -19.17 33.18
N ASN A 458 6.86 -20.30 33.12
CA ASN A 458 7.70 -20.63 31.97
C ASN A 458 6.87 -20.73 30.68
N LYS A 459 5.60 -21.13 30.77
CA LYS A 459 4.66 -21.15 29.63
C LYS A 459 4.07 -19.78 29.29
N ILE A 460 3.88 -18.87 30.26
CA ILE A 460 3.45 -17.48 30.03
C ILE A 460 4.58 -16.63 29.42
N VAL A 461 5.81 -16.84 29.89
CA VAL A 461 7.02 -16.12 29.43
C VAL A 461 7.54 -16.69 28.12
N GLY A 462 7.52 -18.02 27.97
CA GLY A 462 7.96 -18.75 26.77
C GLY A 462 6.86 -19.04 25.74
N ALA A 463 5.63 -18.52 25.93
CA ALA A 463 4.58 -18.58 24.91
C ALA A 463 4.99 -17.73 23.70
N LYS A 464 5.28 -18.38 22.58
CA LYS A 464 5.67 -17.73 21.33
C LYS A 464 4.42 -17.22 20.63
N ILE A 465 3.33 -17.99 20.68
CA ILE A 465 2.07 -17.72 20.00
C ILE A 465 0.96 -17.55 21.06
N PRO A 466 -0.04 -16.68 20.84
CA PRO A 466 -1.31 -16.64 21.58
C PRO A 466 -1.98 -18.01 21.84
N GLN A 467 -1.80 -18.98 20.94
CA GLN A 467 -2.29 -20.36 21.11
C GLN A 467 -1.51 -21.17 22.16
N ASP A 468 -0.28 -20.77 22.50
CA ASP A 468 0.42 -21.33 23.66
C ASP A 468 -0.27 -20.90 24.97
N PHE A 469 -0.91 -19.71 24.99
CA PHE A 469 -1.77 -19.28 26.09
C PHE A 469 -3.12 -20.01 26.12
N ALA A 470 -3.68 -20.43 24.98
CA ALA A 470 -4.78 -21.41 24.97
C ALA A 470 -4.36 -22.68 25.74
N ASN A 471 -3.10 -23.10 25.58
CA ASN A 471 -2.49 -24.18 26.36
C ASN A 471 -2.03 -23.75 27.78
N VAL A 472 -1.91 -22.47 28.14
CA VAL A 472 -1.77 -22.02 29.55
C VAL A 472 -3.07 -22.28 30.31
N PHE A 473 -4.22 -22.31 29.63
CA PHE A 473 -5.45 -22.88 30.17
C PHE A 473 -5.47 -24.43 30.15
N MET A 474 -4.34 -25.11 29.93
CA MET A 474 -4.16 -26.55 30.22
C MET A 474 -2.71 -26.85 30.65
N VAL A 475 -2.42 -26.61 31.94
CA VAL A 475 -1.21 -27.12 32.59
C VAL A 475 -1.51 -28.52 33.13
N LYS A 476 -0.82 -29.54 32.62
CA LYS A 476 -0.81 -30.87 33.23
C LYS A 476 0.15 -30.85 34.41
N SER A 477 -0.37 -30.95 35.63
CA SER A 477 0.46 -31.30 36.79
C SER A 477 1.06 -32.70 36.59
N ALA A 478 2.26 -32.93 37.11
CA ALA A 478 2.91 -34.24 37.03
C ALA A 478 2.03 -35.32 37.70
N GLY A 479 1.68 -36.36 36.93
CA GLY A 479 0.77 -37.42 37.38
C GLY A 479 -0.73 -37.19 37.09
N SER A 480 -1.15 -36.01 36.63
CA SER A 480 -2.57 -35.75 36.33
C SER A 480 -2.92 -35.91 34.84
N THR A 481 -3.82 -36.84 34.53
CA THR A 481 -4.30 -37.09 33.16
C THR A 481 -5.22 -36.00 32.62
N LYS A 482 -5.85 -35.20 33.49
CA LYS A 482 -6.65 -34.02 33.12
C LYS A 482 -5.78 -32.76 33.19
N GLY A 483 -5.69 -32.01 32.09
CA GLY A 483 -5.09 -30.68 32.08
C GLY A 483 -5.90 -29.72 32.96
N ARG A 484 -5.23 -28.89 33.77
CA ARG A 484 -5.87 -27.89 34.62
C ARG A 484 -5.80 -26.52 33.97
N THR A 485 -6.94 -25.85 33.88
CA THR A 485 -7.04 -24.44 33.50
C THR A 485 -6.41 -23.55 34.56
N LEU A 486 -5.77 -22.45 34.13
CA LEU A 486 -5.29 -21.36 34.99
C LEU A 486 -6.49 -20.65 35.65
N SER A 487 -7.10 -21.33 36.61
CA SER A 487 -8.36 -20.99 37.29
C SER A 487 -8.16 -19.97 38.41
N VAL A 488 -7.33 -18.96 38.14
CA VAL A 488 -7.07 -17.83 39.02
C VAL A 488 -8.05 -16.71 38.63
N PRO A 489 -8.80 -16.12 39.56
CA PRO A 489 -9.67 -14.97 39.28
C PRO A 489 -8.87 -13.77 38.77
N ASP A 490 -9.39 -13.09 37.74
CA ASP A 490 -8.77 -11.90 37.13
C ASP A 490 -8.42 -10.81 38.16
N ARG A 491 -9.24 -10.67 39.23
CA ARG A 491 -8.99 -9.72 40.33
C ARG A 491 -7.66 -9.92 41.07
N LEU A 492 -7.12 -11.15 41.11
CA LEU A 492 -5.80 -11.44 41.72
C LEU A 492 -4.65 -11.18 40.74
N MET A 493 -4.91 -11.34 39.44
CA MET A 493 -3.93 -11.11 38.38
C MET A 493 -3.98 -9.71 37.77
N LYS A 494 -4.84 -8.78 38.25
CA LYS A 494 -5.04 -7.44 37.68
C LYS A 494 -3.71 -6.74 37.36
N ASP A 495 -2.79 -6.79 38.31
CA ASP A 495 -1.47 -6.17 38.25
C ASP A 495 -0.54 -6.75 37.17
N TYR A 496 -0.81 -7.97 36.71
CA TYR A 496 -0.02 -8.76 35.76
C TYR A 496 -0.75 -8.98 34.43
N LEU A 497 -1.99 -8.50 34.31
CA LEU A 497 -2.80 -8.52 33.09
C LEU A 497 -2.76 -7.15 32.42
N GLU A 498 -2.95 -7.13 31.10
CA GLU A 498 -3.20 -5.91 30.38
C GLU A 498 -4.67 -5.49 30.50
N SER A 499 -4.88 -4.19 30.72
CA SER A 499 -6.19 -3.55 30.86
C SER A 499 -6.45 -2.51 29.77
N ASP A 500 -5.45 -2.11 28.97
CA ASP A 500 -5.68 -1.28 27.77
C ASP A 500 -6.69 -1.96 26.83
N ALA A 501 -7.94 -1.51 26.85
CA ALA A 501 -9.04 -2.14 26.11
C ALA A 501 -8.83 -2.13 24.59
N ASN A 502 -8.15 -1.13 24.02
CA ASN A 502 -7.80 -1.18 22.59
C ASN A 502 -6.78 -2.29 22.33
N TYR A 503 -5.68 -2.30 23.10
CA TYR A 503 -4.59 -3.25 22.88
C TYR A 503 -5.07 -4.69 23.06
N VAL A 504 -5.81 -5.00 24.15
CA VAL A 504 -6.32 -6.35 24.42
C VAL A 504 -7.30 -6.80 23.34
N LEU A 505 -8.25 -5.95 22.94
CA LEU A 505 -9.29 -6.36 21.99
C LEU A 505 -8.81 -6.42 20.55
N GLN A 506 -8.04 -5.43 20.06
CA GLN A 506 -7.46 -5.49 18.71
C GLN A 506 -6.52 -6.69 18.55
N ARG A 507 -5.74 -7.00 19.59
CA ARG A 507 -4.89 -8.20 19.64
C ARG A 507 -5.74 -9.47 19.53
N HIS A 508 -6.72 -9.64 20.42
CA HIS A 508 -7.61 -10.80 20.42
C HIS A 508 -8.39 -10.98 19.10
N ILE A 509 -8.87 -9.89 18.48
CA ILE A 509 -9.59 -9.95 17.18
C ILE A 509 -8.68 -10.52 16.08
N ARG A 510 -7.42 -10.06 15.98
CA ARG A 510 -6.45 -10.56 14.98
C ARG A 510 -6.13 -12.05 15.19
N GLU A 511 -5.93 -12.44 16.45
CA GLU A 511 -5.60 -13.81 16.84
C GLU A 511 -6.77 -14.77 16.55
N ALA A 512 -7.97 -14.42 17.03
CA ALA A 512 -9.17 -15.25 16.89
C ALA A 512 -9.69 -15.33 15.45
N SER A 513 -9.65 -14.23 14.69
CA SER A 513 -10.13 -14.22 13.30
C SER A 513 -9.33 -15.17 12.40
N ALA A 514 -8.01 -15.24 12.56
CA ALA A 514 -7.18 -16.18 11.81
C ALA A 514 -7.57 -17.65 12.08
N GLU A 515 -7.81 -18.01 13.35
CA GLU A 515 -8.26 -19.36 13.71
C GLU A 515 -9.68 -19.68 13.22
N VAL A 516 -10.61 -18.71 13.34
CA VAL A 516 -12.00 -18.83 12.90
C VAL A 516 -12.09 -19.04 11.39
N GLU A 517 -11.38 -18.24 10.58
CA GLU A 517 -11.47 -18.35 9.12
C GLU A 517 -10.70 -19.58 8.58
N LEU A 518 -9.56 -19.95 9.17
CA LEU A 518 -8.86 -21.20 8.82
C LEU A 518 -9.75 -22.42 9.12
N THR A 519 -10.34 -22.48 10.32
CA THR A 519 -11.21 -23.60 10.72
C THR A 519 -12.48 -23.65 9.87
N ARG A 520 -13.08 -22.51 9.54
CA ARG A 520 -14.25 -22.43 8.64
C ARG A 520 -13.93 -22.84 7.20
N THR A 521 -12.73 -22.55 6.70
CA THR A 521 -12.33 -22.83 5.31
C THR A 521 -11.81 -24.26 5.12
N PHE A 522 -11.06 -24.79 6.09
CA PHE A 522 -10.33 -26.06 5.95
C PHE A 522 -10.80 -27.18 6.88
N GLY A 523 -11.74 -26.90 7.78
CA GLY A 523 -12.24 -27.82 8.82
C GLY A 523 -11.37 -27.87 10.07
N ASN A 524 -10.07 -27.50 9.98
CA ASN A 524 -9.20 -27.28 11.13
C ASN A 524 -8.20 -26.14 10.84
N LYS A 525 -7.62 -25.57 11.91
CA LYS A 525 -6.61 -24.49 11.80
C LYS A 525 -5.20 -24.98 11.41
N THR A 526 -4.95 -26.29 11.42
CA THR A 526 -3.63 -26.88 11.18
C THR A 526 -3.40 -27.27 9.72
N LEU A 527 -4.46 -27.42 8.91
CA LEU A 527 -4.44 -27.87 7.51
C LEU A 527 -3.88 -29.31 7.34
N GLU A 528 -3.92 -30.13 8.39
CA GLU A 528 -3.41 -31.52 8.38
C GLU A 528 -3.99 -32.35 7.23
N LYS A 529 -5.29 -32.21 6.95
CA LYS A 529 -5.94 -32.89 5.83
C LYS A 529 -5.36 -32.42 4.50
N GLN A 530 -5.30 -31.11 4.26
CA GLN A 530 -4.84 -30.54 2.99
C GLN A 530 -3.35 -30.85 2.75
N LEU A 531 -2.52 -30.83 3.79
CA LEU A 531 -1.12 -31.25 3.73
C LEU A 531 -0.98 -32.74 3.39
N LYS A 532 -1.84 -33.61 3.93
CA LYS A 532 -1.90 -35.03 3.55
C LYS A 532 -2.43 -35.24 2.12
N ASP A 533 -3.51 -34.58 1.73
CA ASP A 533 -4.09 -34.66 0.38
C ASP A 533 -3.03 -34.27 -0.68
N ILE A 534 -2.21 -33.24 -0.39
CA ILE A 534 -1.03 -32.86 -1.21
C ILE A 534 0.03 -33.96 -1.26
N GLN A 535 0.39 -34.58 -0.12
CA GLN A 535 1.35 -35.69 -0.08
C GLN A 535 0.87 -36.88 -0.92
N ASP A 536 -0.38 -37.30 -0.76
CA ASP A 536 -0.96 -38.45 -1.45
C ASP A 536 -1.06 -38.20 -2.98
N GLU A 537 -1.41 -36.97 -3.40
CA GLU A 537 -1.38 -36.55 -4.81
C GLU A 537 0.04 -36.60 -5.39
N TYR A 538 1.03 -36.09 -4.66
CA TYR A 538 2.43 -36.12 -5.12
C TYR A 538 3.00 -37.53 -5.21
N ASP A 539 2.63 -38.41 -4.30
CA ASP A 539 2.98 -39.83 -4.35
C ASP A 539 2.34 -40.53 -5.57
N ALA A 540 1.11 -40.17 -5.95
CA ALA A 540 0.50 -40.63 -7.21
C ALA A 540 1.21 -40.05 -8.45
N LEU A 541 1.57 -38.76 -8.44
CA LEU A 541 2.36 -38.13 -9.50
C LEU A 541 3.73 -38.82 -9.68
N MET A 542 4.44 -39.13 -8.59
CA MET A 542 5.72 -39.85 -8.62
C MET A 542 5.59 -41.27 -9.18
N ARG A 543 4.54 -42.01 -8.81
CA ARG A 543 4.24 -43.35 -9.37
C ARG A 543 3.95 -43.27 -10.88
N SER A 544 3.20 -42.25 -11.33
CA SER A 544 2.85 -42.07 -12.75
C SER A 544 3.98 -41.50 -13.61
N ARG A 545 4.97 -40.81 -13.01
CA ARG A 545 6.13 -40.21 -13.72
C ARG A 545 7.46 -40.54 -13.03
N PRO A 546 7.93 -41.81 -13.05
CA PRO A 546 9.19 -42.19 -12.37
C PRO A 546 10.41 -41.38 -12.82
N LYS A 547 10.45 -40.95 -14.10
CA LYS A 547 11.53 -40.10 -14.64
C LYS A 547 11.63 -38.72 -13.98
N ASP A 548 10.53 -38.19 -13.45
CA ASP A 548 10.47 -36.90 -12.74
C ASP A 548 10.56 -37.05 -11.22
N GLN A 549 10.71 -38.27 -10.66
CA GLN A 549 10.50 -38.54 -9.23
C GLN A 549 11.28 -37.60 -8.29
N ALA A 550 12.57 -37.38 -8.53
CA ALA A 550 13.38 -36.46 -7.70
C ALA A 550 12.93 -35.00 -7.78
N LYS A 551 12.43 -34.57 -8.95
CA LYS A 551 11.88 -33.22 -9.19
C LYS A 551 10.51 -33.07 -8.51
N LEU A 552 9.68 -34.10 -8.56
CA LEU A 552 8.37 -34.16 -7.91
C LEU A 552 8.48 -34.21 -6.38
N ALA A 553 9.40 -35.01 -5.82
CA ALA A 553 9.70 -35.00 -4.38
C ALA A 553 10.14 -33.59 -3.92
N LYS A 554 11.08 -32.97 -4.65
CA LYS A 554 11.49 -31.58 -4.35
C LYS A 554 10.33 -30.58 -4.49
N ALA A 555 9.41 -30.77 -5.43
CA ALA A 555 8.24 -29.90 -5.57
C ALA A 555 7.25 -30.08 -4.40
N ARG A 556 6.93 -31.33 -4.01
CA ARG A 556 6.14 -31.67 -2.80
C ARG A 556 6.69 -30.99 -1.56
N ASP A 557 7.99 -31.12 -1.33
CA ASP A 557 8.62 -30.61 -0.11
C ASP A 557 8.68 -29.06 -0.09
N ASN A 558 8.73 -28.41 -1.27
CA ASN A 558 8.55 -26.96 -1.39
C ASN A 558 7.10 -26.53 -1.15
N ASP A 559 6.11 -27.23 -1.71
CA ASP A 559 4.69 -26.89 -1.58
C ASP A 559 4.20 -27.06 -0.14
N LEU A 560 4.58 -28.16 0.53
CA LEU A 560 4.25 -28.38 1.93
C LEU A 560 4.86 -27.30 2.83
N ARG A 561 6.12 -26.92 2.60
CA ARG A 561 6.76 -25.80 3.30
C ARG A 561 6.03 -24.49 3.04
N ASP A 562 5.67 -24.20 1.78
CA ASP A 562 5.10 -22.92 1.41
C ASP A 562 3.65 -22.79 1.91
N ILE A 563 2.79 -23.82 1.79
CA ILE A 563 1.45 -23.84 2.40
C ILE A 563 1.53 -23.68 3.93
N THR A 564 2.45 -24.41 4.58
CA THR A 564 2.69 -24.30 6.03
C THR A 564 3.10 -22.86 6.40
N ALA A 565 4.02 -22.25 5.64
CA ALA A 565 4.45 -20.88 5.87
C ALA A 565 3.35 -19.84 5.61
N LEU A 566 2.45 -20.05 4.64
CA LEU A 566 1.28 -19.19 4.43
C LEU A 566 0.32 -19.28 5.63
N ARG A 567 0.00 -20.49 6.10
CA ARG A 567 -0.84 -20.73 7.28
C ARG A 567 -0.25 -20.03 8.51
N ASP A 568 1.03 -20.24 8.76
CA ASP A 568 1.74 -19.71 9.92
C ASP A 568 1.91 -18.19 9.85
N ARG A 569 1.96 -17.60 8.64
CA ARG A 569 1.90 -16.15 8.45
C ARG A 569 0.53 -15.57 8.78
N LEU A 570 -0.55 -16.26 8.43
CA LEU A 570 -1.92 -15.78 8.68
C LEU A 570 -2.24 -15.75 10.18
N VAL A 571 -1.72 -16.71 10.96
CA VAL A 571 -1.83 -16.71 12.45
C VAL A 571 -0.70 -15.95 13.16
N GLY A 572 0.19 -15.28 12.42
CA GLY A 572 1.30 -14.48 12.97
C GLY A 572 2.47 -15.25 13.58
N ALA A 573 2.47 -16.59 13.52
CA ALA A 573 3.51 -17.45 14.10
C ALA A 573 4.80 -17.51 13.26
N TYR A 574 4.72 -17.28 11.94
CA TYR A 574 5.83 -17.58 11.03
C TYR A 574 7.06 -16.69 11.24
N GLY A 575 8.20 -17.32 11.50
CA GLY A 575 9.48 -16.63 11.69
C GLY A 575 9.61 -15.89 13.03
N MET A 576 8.75 -16.19 14.02
CA MET A 576 8.95 -15.73 15.39
C MET A 576 10.23 -16.35 16.00
N PRO A 577 11.03 -15.57 16.75
CA PRO A 577 12.24 -16.06 17.41
C PRO A 577 11.92 -16.94 18.62
N ASP A 578 12.85 -17.83 18.98
CA ASP A 578 12.70 -18.71 20.15
C ASP A 578 12.64 -17.98 21.49
N ASP A 579 13.32 -16.84 21.59
CA ASP A 579 13.21 -15.89 22.71
C ASP A 579 12.83 -14.49 22.18
N PRO A 580 11.54 -14.12 22.21
CA PRO A 580 11.08 -12.77 21.88
C PRO A 580 11.54 -11.68 22.85
N SER A 581 12.02 -12.05 24.04
CA SER A 581 12.56 -11.13 25.05
C SER A 581 14.06 -10.86 24.88
N SER A 582 14.73 -11.57 23.97
CA SER A 582 16.15 -11.41 23.68
C SER A 582 16.51 -9.97 23.33
N PHE A 583 17.66 -9.50 23.83
CA PHE A 583 18.16 -8.15 23.56
C PHE A 583 18.26 -7.87 22.05
N PHE A 584 18.77 -8.83 21.26
CA PHE A 584 18.95 -8.65 19.81
C PHE A 584 17.62 -8.54 19.06
N VAL A 585 16.59 -9.29 19.48
CA VAL A 585 15.24 -9.21 18.91
C VAL A 585 14.61 -7.86 19.19
N ARG A 586 14.68 -7.40 20.44
CA ARG A 586 14.12 -6.10 20.86
C ARG A 586 14.87 -4.92 20.25
N ALA A 587 16.21 -4.97 20.19
CA ALA A 587 17.02 -3.98 19.48
C ALA A 587 16.68 -3.93 17.98
N GLY A 588 16.52 -5.07 17.32
CA GLY A 588 16.08 -5.13 15.92
C GLY A 588 14.67 -4.57 15.68
N ALA A 589 13.75 -4.72 16.64
CA ALA A 589 12.42 -4.08 16.58
C ALA A 589 12.48 -2.56 16.82
N PHE A 590 13.28 -2.13 17.80
CA PHE A 590 13.49 -0.71 18.10
C PHE A 590 14.16 0.04 16.93
N LEU A 591 15.22 -0.52 16.34
CA LEU A 591 15.91 0.08 15.19
C LEU A 591 15.02 0.18 13.95
N ARG A 592 14.14 -0.80 13.72
CA ARG A 592 13.12 -0.72 12.65
C ARG A 592 12.07 0.37 12.92
N SER A 593 11.70 0.59 14.19
CA SER A 593 10.84 1.72 14.59
C SER A 593 11.54 3.07 14.42
N ALA A 594 12.84 3.15 14.75
CA ALA A 594 13.67 4.34 14.51
C ALA A 594 13.80 4.63 13.00
N ASN A 595 14.05 3.62 12.17
CA ASN A 595 14.04 3.77 10.70
C ASN A 595 12.69 4.27 10.19
N PHE A 596 11.57 3.77 10.72
CA PHE A 596 10.23 4.22 10.32
C PHE A 596 10.08 5.73 10.51
N VAL A 597 10.37 6.25 11.72
CA VAL A 597 10.19 7.67 12.06
C VAL A 597 11.27 8.61 11.51
N THR A 598 12.39 8.08 11.02
CA THR A 598 13.50 8.86 10.42
C THR A 598 13.60 8.75 8.89
N LYS A 599 13.00 7.73 8.26
CA LYS A 599 13.19 7.42 6.82
C LYS A 599 11.89 7.41 5.98
N LEU A 600 10.70 7.40 6.60
CA LEU A 600 9.41 7.37 5.88
C LEU A 600 8.62 8.70 5.86
N GLY A 601 9.18 9.86 6.23
CA GLY A 601 8.42 11.10 6.28
C GLY A 601 7.83 11.53 4.91
N GLY A 602 8.47 11.11 3.82
CA GLY A 602 8.00 11.24 2.44
C GLY A 602 7.23 10.05 1.88
N MET A 603 6.69 9.14 2.72
CA MET A 603 6.01 7.92 2.25
C MET A 603 4.78 8.22 1.37
N THR A 604 3.97 9.21 1.72
CA THR A 604 2.76 9.57 0.95
C THR A 604 3.09 10.16 -0.42
N VAL A 605 4.13 10.99 -0.50
CA VAL A 605 4.70 11.44 -1.79
C VAL A 605 5.29 10.26 -2.58
N SER A 606 5.76 9.20 -1.90
CA SER A 606 6.22 7.97 -2.56
C SER A 606 5.08 7.09 -3.06
N ALA A 607 3.85 7.30 -2.59
CA ALA A 607 2.67 6.51 -2.94
C ALA A 607 1.81 7.15 -4.04
N ILE A 608 2.17 8.34 -4.53
CA ILE A 608 1.52 9.02 -5.67
C ILE A 608 1.27 8.06 -6.86
N PRO A 609 2.21 7.17 -7.27
CA PRO A 609 1.96 6.24 -8.37
C PRO A 609 0.84 5.23 -8.13
N ASP A 610 0.49 4.91 -6.88
CA ASP A 610 -0.63 4.00 -6.57
C ASP A 610 -1.97 4.52 -7.13
N LEU A 611 -2.11 5.82 -7.41
CA LEU A 611 -3.29 6.39 -8.08
C LEU A 611 -3.56 5.73 -9.45
N ALA A 612 -2.50 5.43 -10.21
CA ALA A 612 -2.62 4.78 -11.51
C ALA A 612 -3.12 3.33 -11.44
N ARG A 613 -3.01 2.66 -10.27
CA ARG A 613 -3.54 1.31 -10.08
C ARG A 613 -5.06 1.26 -10.24
N GLY A 614 -5.75 2.30 -9.77
CA GLY A 614 -7.18 2.46 -10.02
C GLY A 614 -7.48 2.61 -11.51
N VAL A 615 -6.66 3.40 -12.22
CA VAL A 615 -6.78 3.61 -13.68
C VAL A 615 -6.56 2.31 -14.46
N MET A 616 -5.62 1.45 -14.04
CA MET A 616 -5.40 0.12 -14.62
C MET A 616 -6.59 -0.83 -14.48
N VAL A 617 -7.21 -0.86 -13.29
CA VAL A 617 -8.22 -1.87 -12.92
C VAL A 617 -9.64 -1.43 -13.28
N ASN A 618 -9.92 -0.13 -13.20
CA ASN A 618 -11.27 0.42 -13.37
C ASN A 618 -11.42 1.31 -14.60
N GLY A 619 -10.31 1.70 -15.26
CA GLY A 619 -10.30 2.61 -16.40
C GLY A 619 -10.43 4.08 -16.01
N PHE A 620 -9.83 4.96 -16.81
CA PHE A 620 -9.71 6.39 -16.50
C PHE A 620 -11.06 7.08 -16.21
N ARG A 621 -12.08 6.83 -17.05
CA ARG A 621 -13.43 7.41 -16.93
C ARG A 621 -14.12 7.11 -15.59
N ASN A 622 -13.99 5.88 -15.07
CA ASN A 622 -14.67 5.49 -13.83
C ASN A 622 -13.95 6.08 -12.61
N ILE A 623 -12.61 6.16 -12.70
CA ILE A 623 -11.76 6.78 -11.69
C ILE A 623 -12.01 8.28 -11.59
N THR A 624 -12.04 9.01 -12.71
CA THR A 624 -12.35 10.45 -12.69
C THR A 624 -13.77 10.73 -12.21
N ARG A 625 -14.77 9.89 -12.58
CA ARG A 625 -16.13 9.97 -12.02
C ARG A 625 -16.14 9.78 -10.50
N GLY A 626 -15.43 8.77 -9.98
CA GLY A 626 -15.35 8.46 -8.55
C GLY A 626 -14.68 9.57 -7.73
N TYR A 627 -13.56 10.11 -8.22
CA TYR A 627 -12.91 11.26 -7.60
C TYR A 627 -13.76 12.54 -7.71
N GLY A 628 -14.50 12.75 -8.80
CA GLY A 628 -15.46 13.84 -8.93
C GLY A 628 -16.58 13.78 -7.87
N ALA A 629 -17.15 12.60 -7.63
CA ALA A 629 -18.14 12.37 -6.56
C ALA A 629 -17.56 12.66 -5.16
N MET A 630 -16.29 12.30 -4.91
CA MET A 630 -15.59 12.64 -3.67
C MET A 630 -15.34 14.14 -3.50
N ILE A 631 -14.79 14.80 -4.53
CA ILE A 631 -14.40 16.22 -4.47
C ILE A 631 -15.64 17.12 -4.29
N SER A 632 -16.72 16.80 -5.01
CA SER A 632 -18.03 17.46 -4.83
C SER A 632 -18.74 17.11 -3.52
N LYS A 633 -18.25 16.09 -2.78
CA LYS A 633 -18.91 15.49 -1.61
C LYS A 633 -20.36 15.09 -1.89
N SER A 634 -20.60 14.44 -3.04
CA SER A 634 -21.95 14.09 -3.48
C SER A 634 -22.66 13.17 -2.48
N PRO A 635 -24.01 13.19 -2.41
CA PRO A 635 -24.75 12.26 -1.55
C PRO A 635 -24.39 10.79 -1.78
N ALA A 636 -24.16 10.38 -3.03
CA ALA A 636 -23.70 9.03 -3.37
C ALA A 636 -22.34 8.70 -2.75
N TRP A 637 -21.39 9.65 -2.74
CA TRP A 637 -20.09 9.46 -2.09
C TRP A 637 -20.22 9.28 -0.58
N VAL A 638 -21.07 10.06 0.09
CA VAL A 638 -21.30 9.95 1.54
C VAL A 638 -21.91 8.59 1.88
N ALA A 639 -22.93 8.15 1.14
CA ALA A 639 -23.56 6.84 1.31
C ALA A 639 -22.57 5.69 1.04
N SER A 640 -21.83 5.73 -0.07
CA SER A 640 -20.86 4.67 -0.40
C SER A 640 -19.70 4.62 0.60
N LYS A 641 -19.18 5.77 1.07
CA LYS A 641 -18.11 5.82 2.09
C LYS A 641 -18.58 5.29 3.46
N ALA A 642 -19.88 5.36 3.75
CA ALA A 642 -20.48 4.70 4.91
C ALA A 642 -20.58 3.18 4.73
N GLU A 643 -21.10 2.73 3.59
CA GLU A 643 -21.23 1.30 3.26
C GLU A 643 -19.87 0.58 3.23
N GLN A 644 -18.86 1.20 2.63
CA GLN A 644 -17.51 0.64 2.51
C GLN A 644 -16.81 0.41 3.86
N LYS A 645 -17.02 1.29 4.85
CA LYS A 645 -16.47 1.11 6.21
C LYS A 645 -17.02 -0.16 6.87
N LYS A 646 -18.30 -0.47 6.63
CA LYS A 646 -18.93 -1.72 7.09
C LYS A 646 -18.32 -2.96 6.40
N MET A 647 -17.84 -2.82 5.15
CA MET A 647 -17.08 -3.85 4.41
C MET A 647 -15.59 -3.93 4.79
N ALA A 648 -15.15 -3.25 5.86
CA ALA A 648 -13.74 -3.10 6.26
C ALA A 648 -12.83 -2.38 5.23
N VAL A 649 -13.42 -1.62 4.30
CA VAL A 649 -12.71 -0.75 3.35
C VAL A 649 -12.60 0.66 3.94
N GLY A 650 -11.46 1.33 3.75
CA GLY A 650 -11.26 2.71 4.23
C GLY A 650 -11.14 2.84 5.76
N LEU A 651 -10.25 2.05 6.37
CA LEU A 651 -10.00 2.02 7.82
C LEU A 651 -8.56 2.42 8.24
N GLU A 652 -7.73 2.90 7.32
CA GLU A 652 -6.29 3.14 7.53
C GLU A 652 -6.01 4.45 8.30
N THR A 653 -6.94 5.41 8.32
CA THR A 653 -6.94 6.58 9.23
C THR A 653 -7.31 6.18 10.66
N ILE A 654 -7.97 5.02 10.83
CA ILE A 654 -8.37 4.49 12.15
C ILE A 654 -7.29 3.57 12.71
N LEU A 655 -6.82 2.62 11.90
CA LEU A 655 -5.95 1.50 12.30
C LEU A 655 -4.47 1.66 11.92
N HIS A 656 -4.17 2.53 10.95
CA HIS A 656 -2.83 2.72 10.37
C HIS A 656 -2.13 1.42 9.94
N THR A 657 -2.90 0.39 9.56
CA THR A 657 -2.38 -0.96 9.30
C THR A 657 -1.36 -0.96 8.18
N ARG A 658 -1.64 -0.33 7.04
CA ARG A 658 -0.68 -0.24 5.91
C ARG A 658 0.61 0.47 6.28
N ALA A 659 0.55 1.56 7.05
CA ALA A 659 1.74 2.27 7.51
C ALA A 659 2.59 1.38 8.44
N ARG A 660 1.97 0.71 9.43
CA ARG A 660 2.69 -0.23 10.31
C ARG A 660 3.21 -1.45 9.55
N THR A 661 2.51 -1.96 8.53
CA THR A 661 3.03 -3.00 7.62
C THR A 661 4.24 -2.51 6.82
N MET A 662 4.25 -1.28 6.31
CA MET A 662 5.37 -0.78 5.52
C MET A 662 6.65 -0.61 6.36
N GLY A 663 6.52 -0.26 7.65
CA GLY A 663 7.64 -0.28 8.60
C GLY A 663 7.99 -1.66 9.18
N ASP A 664 7.24 -2.72 8.82
CA ASP A 664 7.31 -4.07 9.42
C ASP A 664 7.04 -4.09 10.96
N LEU A 665 6.24 -3.13 11.44
CA LEU A 665 5.90 -2.86 12.86
C LEU A 665 4.62 -3.55 13.34
N VAL A 666 4.25 -4.68 12.72
CA VAL A 666 3.03 -5.43 13.03
C VAL A 666 3.22 -6.36 14.24
N ASP A 667 4.40 -6.95 14.40
CA ASP A 667 4.67 -8.07 15.32
C ASP A 667 5.31 -7.64 16.66
N SER A 668 4.95 -6.47 17.20
CA SER A 668 5.48 -5.96 18.48
C SER A 668 4.87 -6.70 19.68
N SER A 669 5.32 -7.94 19.86
CA SER A 669 4.67 -8.99 20.67
C SER A 669 4.60 -8.71 22.18
N ALA A 670 5.52 -7.88 22.70
CA ALA A 670 5.56 -7.48 24.10
C ALA A 670 6.09 -6.04 24.25
N ARG A 671 5.37 -5.21 25.03
CA ARG A 671 5.89 -3.96 25.60
C ARG A 671 6.68 -4.31 26.86
N THR A 672 7.98 -4.56 26.74
CA THR A 672 8.82 -4.99 27.89
C THR A 672 9.42 -3.83 28.66
N THR A 673 9.64 -2.67 28.01
CA THR A 673 10.22 -1.48 28.64
C THR A 673 9.41 -0.21 28.37
N ALA A 674 9.59 0.80 29.23
CA ALA A 674 9.01 2.14 29.05
C ALA A 674 9.55 2.85 27.78
N VAL A 675 10.78 2.53 27.35
CA VAL A 675 11.40 3.07 26.13
C VAL A 675 10.72 2.50 24.87
N GLU A 676 10.44 1.19 24.84
CA GLU A 676 9.65 0.57 23.76
C GLU A 676 8.24 1.17 23.68
N ALA A 677 7.56 1.33 24.82
CA ALA A 677 6.23 1.95 24.87
C ALA A 677 6.26 3.46 24.50
N GLY A 678 7.37 4.15 24.75
CA GLY A 678 7.61 5.51 24.27
C GLY A 678 7.77 5.56 22.75
N MET A 679 8.63 4.71 22.19
CA MET A 679 8.87 4.62 20.75
C MET A 679 7.59 4.24 19.97
N GLU A 680 6.77 3.32 20.47
CA GLU A 680 5.48 3.00 19.81
C GLU A 680 4.54 4.22 19.74
N ARG A 681 4.48 5.06 20.78
CA ARG A 681 3.70 6.31 20.73
C ARG A 681 4.23 7.28 19.67
N VAL A 682 5.56 7.34 19.49
CA VAL A 682 6.18 8.17 18.45
C VAL A 682 5.87 7.62 17.06
N THR A 683 5.92 6.30 16.84
CA THR A 683 5.54 5.70 15.54
C THR A 683 4.04 5.90 15.24
N ASP A 684 3.16 5.76 16.22
CA ASP A 684 1.72 5.99 16.07
C ASP A 684 1.36 7.46 15.84
N VAL A 685 2.14 8.43 16.31
CA VAL A 685 1.97 9.86 15.98
C VAL A 685 2.54 10.16 14.59
N PHE A 686 3.77 9.72 14.32
CA PHE A 686 4.43 9.92 13.04
C PHE A 686 3.61 9.34 11.86
N GLY A 687 3.05 8.13 12.02
CA GLY A 687 2.19 7.49 11.00
C GLY A 687 0.89 8.23 10.69
N LYS A 688 0.50 9.22 11.51
CA LYS A 688 -0.58 10.18 11.22
C LYS A 688 -0.02 11.41 10.50
N LEU A 689 1.11 11.95 10.97
CA LEU A 689 1.75 13.14 10.39
C LEU A 689 2.26 12.94 8.96
N THR A 690 2.50 11.70 8.51
CA THR A 690 2.80 11.39 7.11
C THR A 690 1.57 11.53 6.18
N LEU A 691 0.36 11.57 6.72
CA LEU A 691 -0.94 11.55 6.00
C LEU A 691 -1.26 10.26 5.23
N MET A 692 -0.44 9.20 5.33
CA MET A 692 -0.63 7.98 4.53
C MET A 692 -2.02 7.36 4.73
N GLY A 693 -2.54 7.34 5.97
CA GLY A 693 -3.88 6.82 6.26
C GLY A 693 -5.00 7.55 5.52
N HIS A 694 -4.88 8.87 5.35
CA HIS A 694 -5.86 9.66 4.59
C HIS A 694 -5.76 9.39 3.08
N PHE A 695 -4.54 9.30 2.54
CA PHE A 695 -4.30 8.95 1.13
C PHE A 695 -4.78 7.53 0.80
N ASP A 696 -4.50 6.57 1.68
CA ASP A 696 -4.97 5.20 1.55
C ASP A 696 -6.50 5.11 1.63
N ASP A 697 -7.13 5.77 2.61
CA ASP A 697 -8.59 5.74 2.75
C ASP A 697 -9.30 6.47 1.60
N MET A 698 -8.72 7.55 1.08
CA MET A 698 -9.17 8.21 -0.14
C MET A 698 -9.19 7.22 -1.32
N ASN A 699 -8.05 6.61 -1.61
CA ASN A 699 -7.88 5.68 -2.73
C ASN A 699 -8.76 4.43 -2.58
N LYS A 700 -8.84 3.86 -1.36
CA LYS A 700 -9.67 2.70 -1.04
C LYS A 700 -11.15 3.03 -1.19
N SER A 701 -11.60 4.20 -0.70
CA SER A 701 -13.01 4.62 -0.77
C SER A 701 -13.48 4.92 -2.21
N VAL A 702 -12.62 5.48 -3.06
CA VAL A 702 -12.95 5.70 -4.48
C VAL A 702 -13.00 4.38 -5.25
N ASN A 703 -12.02 3.49 -5.06
CA ASN A 703 -12.03 2.21 -5.77
C ASN A 703 -13.15 1.28 -5.28
N GLY A 704 -13.47 1.25 -3.98
CA GLY A 704 -14.56 0.43 -3.48
C GLY A 704 -15.95 0.93 -3.88
N MET A 705 -16.12 2.24 -4.09
CA MET A 705 -17.33 2.81 -4.71
C MET A 705 -17.51 2.27 -6.12
N ILE A 706 -16.45 2.32 -6.95
CA ILE A 706 -16.47 1.84 -8.34
C ILE A 706 -16.64 0.32 -8.41
N THR A 707 -15.98 -0.45 -7.54
CA THR A 707 -16.15 -1.91 -7.47
C THR A 707 -17.58 -2.30 -7.06
N SER A 708 -18.17 -1.59 -6.08
CA SER A 708 -19.55 -1.83 -5.66
C SER A 708 -20.52 -1.55 -6.80
N ASP A 709 -20.41 -0.37 -7.44
CA ASP A 709 -21.21 0.03 -8.58
C ASP A 709 -21.11 -0.96 -9.75
N GLY A 710 -19.89 -1.39 -10.11
CA GLY A 710 -19.63 -2.33 -11.19
C GLY A 710 -20.17 -3.74 -10.97
N ILE A 711 -20.27 -4.20 -9.71
CA ILE A 711 -20.91 -5.46 -9.33
C ILE A 711 -22.44 -5.32 -9.32
N LEU A 712 -22.98 -4.30 -8.65
CA LEU A 712 -24.42 -4.11 -8.44
C LEU A 712 -25.17 -3.79 -9.75
N SER A 713 -24.60 -2.91 -10.58
CA SER A 713 -25.09 -2.63 -11.94
C SER A 713 -24.99 -3.84 -12.89
N GLY A 714 -24.07 -4.77 -12.61
CA GLY A 714 -23.70 -5.84 -13.54
C GLY A 714 -22.79 -5.39 -14.69
N ALA A 715 -22.17 -4.20 -14.63
CA ALA A 715 -21.25 -3.72 -15.66
C ALA A 715 -19.94 -4.54 -15.76
N PHE A 716 -19.58 -5.31 -14.73
CA PHE A 716 -18.42 -6.19 -14.76
C PHE A 716 -18.68 -7.49 -15.55
N ALA A 717 -17.81 -7.76 -16.53
CA ALA A 717 -17.83 -8.99 -17.31
C ALA A 717 -17.61 -10.24 -16.44
N GLY A 718 -18.22 -11.37 -16.83
CA GLY A 718 -18.20 -12.62 -16.08
C GLY A 718 -16.81 -13.11 -15.66
N ARG A 719 -15.78 -12.94 -16.49
CA ARG A 719 -14.37 -13.26 -16.15
C ARG A 719 -13.85 -12.47 -14.94
N ARG A 720 -14.26 -11.19 -14.77
CA ARG A 720 -13.91 -10.37 -13.60
C ARG A 720 -14.73 -10.77 -12.38
N LEU A 721 -16.03 -10.99 -12.53
CA LEU A 721 -16.88 -11.47 -11.44
C LEU A 721 -16.36 -12.81 -10.89
N ALA A 722 -16.06 -13.77 -11.76
CA ALA A 722 -15.47 -15.06 -11.39
C ALA A 722 -14.13 -14.90 -10.66
N LYS A 723 -13.23 -14.03 -11.15
CA LYS A 723 -11.97 -13.69 -10.46
C LYS A 723 -12.19 -13.12 -9.05
N LEU A 724 -13.25 -12.36 -8.83
CA LEU A 724 -13.63 -11.82 -7.51
C LEU A 724 -14.33 -12.82 -6.59
N GLY A 725 -14.77 -13.98 -7.10
CA GLY A 725 -15.49 -15.01 -6.33
C GLY A 725 -17.00 -15.04 -6.57
N ILE A 726 -17.49 -14.35 -7.60
CA ILE A 726 -18.90 -14.24 -7.96
C ILE A 726 -19.14 -15.00 -9.27
N ASN A 727 -19.81 -16.15 -9.20
CA ASN A 727 -20.33 -16.86 -10.38
C ASN A 727 -21.70 -16.27 -10.81
N ASP A 728 -22.25 -16.72 -11.95
CA ASP A 728 -23.51 -16.16 -12.50
C ASP A 728 -24.73 -16.34 -11.58
N ASN A 729 -24.81 -17.43 -10.81
CA ASN A 729 -25.87 -17.62 -9.81
C ASN A 729 -25.75 -16.60 -8.68
N MET A 730 -24.53 -16.36 -8.20
CA MET A 730 -24.24 -15.37 -7.17
C MET A 730 -24.49 -13.95 -7.68
N ALA A 731 -24.08 -13.61 -8.91
CA ALA A 731 -24.37 -12.33 -9.55
C ALA A 731 -25.88 -12.08 -9.69
N THR A 732 -26.64 -13.12 -10.03
CA THR A 732 -28.12 -13.06 -10.12
C THR A 732 -28.76 -12.81 -8.75
N ARG A 733 -28.26 -13.47 -7.68
CA ARG A 733 -28.73 -13.24 -6.31
C ARG A 733 -28.34 -11.86 -5.78
N ILE A 734 -27.11 -11.38 -6.03
CA ILE A 734 -26.68 -10.01 -5.71
C ILE A 734 -27.62 -8.99 -6.35
N ARG A 735 -27.97 -9.17 -7.64
CA ARG A 735 -28.90 -8.28 -8.34
C ARG A 735 -30.32 -8.34 -7.76
N SER A 736 -30.80 -9.52 -7.36
CA SER A 736 -32.10 -9.71 -6.70
C SER A 736 -32.16 -8.98 -5.36
N GLU A 737 -31.15 -9.11 -4.50
CA GLU A 737 -31.11 -8.40 -3.22
C GLU A 737 -30.94 -6.89 -3.38
N PHE A 738 -30.10 -6.46 -4.33
CA PHE A 738 -29.99 -5.04 -4.70
C PHE A 738 -31.33 -4.45 -5.16
N GLN A 739 -32.10 -5.17 -5.98
CA GLN A 739 -33.42 -4.72 -6.46
C GLN A 739 -34.48 -4.55 -5.35
N LYS A 740 -34.32 -5.25 -4.21
CA LYS A 740 -35.20 -5.10 -3.04
C LYS A 740 -34.78 -3.95 -2.12
N HIS A 741 -33.47 -3.82 -1.88
CA HIS A 741 -32.93 -3.14 -0.70
C HIS A 741 -31.95 -2.00 -1.02
N GLY A 742 -31.34 -2.04 -2.21
CA GLY A 742 -30.40 -1.05 -2.69
C GLY A 742 -31.06 0.20 -3.26
N GLU A 743 -30.25 1.19 -3.59
CA GLU A 743 -30.71 2.47 -4.14
C GLU A 743 -29.72 3.01 -5.19
N VAL A 744 -30.17 3.97 -6.00
CA VAL A 744 -29.33 4.63 -7.02
C VAL A 744 -29.28 6.13 -6.75
N ILE A 745 -28.11 6.64 -6.39
CA ILE A 745 -27.86 8.04 -6.02
C ILE A 745 -26.81 8.59 -6.98
N ASP A 746 -27.04 9.75 -7.61
CA ASP A 746 -26.14 10.35 -8.61
C ASP A 746 -25.72 9.37 -9.74
N GLY A 747 -26.60 8.41 -10.06
CA GLY A 747 -26.37 7.31 -11.00
C GLY A 747 -25.40 6.22 -10.50
N TRP A 748 -25.07 6.18 -9.22
CA TRP A 748 -24.25 5.15 -8.57
C TRP A 748 -25.13 4.19 -7.76
N HIS A 749 -24.83 2.90 -7.83
CA HIS A 749 -25.57 1.85 -7.15
C HIS A 749 -25.03 1.67 -5.72
N ILE A 750 -25.86 1.91 -4.71
CA ILE A 750 -25.56 1.74 -3.28
C ILE A 750 -26.24 0.46 -2.81
N GLY A 751 -25.47 -0.47 -2.25
CA GLY A 751 -25.94 -1.85 -2.02
C GLY A 751 -26.98 -1.97 -0.91
N ASN A 752 -26.82 -1.17 0.16
CA ASN A 752 -27.50 -1.33 1.43
C ASN A 752 -27.44 -2.79 1.94
N PHE A 753 -26.29 -3.44 1.78
CA PHE A 753 -26.16 -4.90 1.99
C PHE A 753 -26.58 -5.39 3.38
N GLU A 754 -26.61 -4.49 4.38
CA GLU A 754 -27.03 -4.78 5.74
C GLU A 754 -28.53 -5.05 5.90
N LYS A 755 -29.33 -4.72 4.88
CA LYS A 755 -30.78 -4.94 4.82
C LYS A 755 -31.15 -6.24 4.08
N TRP A 756 -30.21 -6.86 3.37
CA TRP A 756 -30.46 -8.01 2.47
C TRP A 756 -31.01 -9.22 3.21
N ASP A 757 -31.91 -9.96 2.56
CA ASP A 757 -32.51 -11.17 3.11
C ASP A 757 -31.47 -12.30 3.08
N ASP A 758 -30.73 -12.39 1.97
CA ASP A 758 -29.67 -13.38 1.76
C ASP A 758 -28.31 -12.85 2.24
N GLN A 759 -28.06 -13.05 3.54
CA GLN A 759 -26.82 -12.62 4.17
C GLN A 759 -25.57 -13.43 3.75
N HIS A 760 -25.74 -14.62 3.13
CA HIS A 760 -24.61 -15.30 2.48
C HIS A 760 -24.16 -14.52 1.25
N VAL A 761 -25.12 -14.07 0.43
CA VAL A 761 -24.89 -13.22 -0.74
C VAL A 761 -24.28 -11.88 -0.34
N ALA A 762 -24.77 -11.26 0.75
CA ALA A 762 -24.16 -10.05 1.31
C ALA A 762 -22.68 -10.28 1.71
N GLY A 763 -22.37 -11.37 2.41
CA GLY A 763 -21.00 -11.73 2.78
C GLY A 763 -20.07 -12.00 1.59
N VAL A 764 -20.59 -12.53 0.48
CA VAL A 764 -19.81 -12.71 -0.76
C VAL A 764 -19.59 -11.37 -1.47
N PHE A 765 -20.60 -10.49 -1.54
CA PHE A 765 -20.47 -9.14 -2.08
C PHE A 765 -19.41 -8.33 -1.31
N GLN A 766 -19.50 -8.27 0.02
CA GLN A 766 -18.49 -7.62 0.89
C GLN A 766 -17.08 -8.15 0.61
N SER A 767 -16.93 -9.47 0.50
CA SER A 767 -15.65 -10.12 0.26
C SER A 767 -15.06 -9.79 -1.11
N ALA A 768 -15.90 -9.72 -2.15
CA ALA A 768 -15.50 -9.35 -3.50
C ALA A 768 -15.01 -7.90 -3.57
N VAL A 769 -15.74 -6.96 -2.94
CA VAL A 769 -15.33 -5.54 -2.87
C VAL A 769 -14.01 -5.39 -2.10
N LEU A 770 -13.89 -6.03 -0.93
CA LEU A 770 -12.66 -5.98 -0.12
C LEU A 770 -11.44 -6.58 -0.84
N LYS A 771 -11.63 -7.66 -1.62
CA LYS A 771 -10.59 -8.29 -2.44
C LYS A 771 -10.11 -7.37 -3.56
N ASP A 772 -11.03 -6.82 -4.35
CA ASP A 772 -10.70 -5.94 -5.49
C ASP A 772 -9.98 -4.66 -5.03
N VAL A 773 -10.45 -4.05 -3.94
CA VAL A 773 -9.86 -2.83 -3.38
C VAL A 773 -8.45 -3.07 -2.82
N ASN A 774 -8.19 -4.20 -2.15
CA ASN A 774 -6.85 -4.54 -1.65
C ASN A 774 -5.88 -5.02 -2.76
N ASN A 775 -6.39 -5.52 -3.88
CA ASN A 775 -5.60 -5.83 -5.08
C ASN A 775 -5.26 -4.57 -5.90
N THR A 776 -6.18 -3.60 -5.93
CA THR A 776 -6.00 -2.30 -6.59
C THR A 776 -5.08 -1.41 -5.75
N VAL A 777 -5.47 -1.07 -4.53
CA VAL A 777 -4.65 -0.33 -3.55
C VAL A 777 -3.75 -1.33 -2.82
N ILE A 778 -2.62 -1.65 -3.47
CA ILE A 778 -1.68 -2.76 -3.21
C ILE A 778 -1.45 -2.97 -1.72
N THR A 779 -2.16 -3.92 -1.10
CA THR A 779 -2.04 -4.23 0.34
C THR A 779 -1.36 -5.60 0.50
N PRO A 780 -0.04 -5.65 0.83
CA PRO A 780 0.74 -6.89 0.82
C PRO A 780 0.10 -8.00 1.65
N GLY A 781 -0.06 -9.18 1.03
CA GLY A 781 -0.63 -10.35 1.70
C GLY A 781 0.38 -11.39 2.17
N ILE A 782 -0.13 -12.43 2.84
CA ILE A 782 0.69 -13.54 3.37
C ILE A 782 1.50 -14.25 2.27
N GLY A 783 0.96 -14.22 1.03
CA GLY A 783 1.60 -14.77 -0.17
C GLY A 783 2.66 -13.88 -0.81
N ASP A 784 2.64 -12.56 -0.59
CA ASP A 784 3.29 -11.57 -1.46
C ASP A 784 4.75 -11.24 -1.12
N THR A 785 5.31 -11.83 -0.06
CA THR A 785 6.69 -11.56 0.39
C THR A 785 7.54 -12.83 0.40
N PRO A 786 8.85 -12.77 0.12
CA PRO A 786 9.75 -13.92 0.21
C PRO A 786 9.75 -14.50 1.63
N LEU A 787 9.86 -15.83 1.77
CA LEU A 787 9.74 -16.49 3.08
C LEU A 787 10.81 -16.02 4.08
N TRP A 788 12.05 -15.87 3.63
CA TRP A 788 13.18 -15.42 4.46
C TRP A 788 12.93 -14.04 5.09
N ALA A 789 12.14 -13.17 4.43
CA ALA A 789 11.83 -11.82 4.91
C ALA A 789 10.99 -11.79 6.20
N SER A 790 10.39 -12.90 6.61
CA SER A 790 9.66 -13.00 7.89
C SER A 790 10.54 -13.34 9.10
N THR A 791 11.79 -13.75 8.89
CA THR A 791 12.75 -14.02 9.97
C THR A 791 13.19 -12.73 10.69
N PRO A 792 13.74 -12.76 11.91
CA PRO A 792 14.13 -11.53 12.62
C PRO A 792 15.18 -10.68 11.87
N LEU A 793 16.17 -11.35 11.25
CA LEU A 793 17.14 -10.69 10.38
C LEU A 793 16.51 -10.29 9.03
N GLY A 794 15.69 -11.16 8.45
CA GLY A 794 14.98 -10.88 7.19
C GLY A 794 14.11 -9.63 7.26
N LYS A 795 13.33 -9.47 8.35
CA LYS A 795 12.51 -8.27 8.65
C LYS A 795 13.35 -6.98 8.77
N THR A 796 14.66 -7.10 8.98
CA THR A 796 15.61 -5.99 9.12
C THR A 796 16.26 -5.65 7.77
N VAL A 797 16.64 -6.67 6.99
CA VAL A 797 17.22 -6.51 5.64
C VAL A 797 16.16 -6.11 4.60
N PHE A 798 14.94 -6.64 4.73
CA PHE A 798 13.83 -6.44 3.80
C PHE A 798 12.95 -5.23 4.13
N GLN A 799 13.32 -4.41 5.12
CA GLN A 799 12.46 -3.31 5.58
C GLN A 799 12.11 -2.34 4.43
N PHE A 800 10.82 -1.99 4.33
CA PHE A 800 10.21 -1.18 3.26
C PHE A 800 10.10 -1.86 1.87
N LYS A 801 10.53 -3.11 1.68
CA LYS A 801 10.52 -3.81 0.37
C LYS A 801 9.27 -4.66 0.10
N SER A 802 8.42 -4.87 1.11
CA SER A 802 7.20 -5.68 1.04
C SER A 802 6.21 -5.16 0.00
N PHE A 803 6.02 -3.84 -0.08
CA PHE A 803 5.13 -3.20 -1.06
C PHE A 803 5.64 -3.32 -2.50
N ALA A 804 6.95 -3.26 -2.75
CA ALA A 804 7.52 -3.46 -4.08
C ALA A 804 7.25 -4.88 -4.61
N THR A 805 7.30 -5.89 -3.73
CA THR A 805 7.03 -7.29 -4.12
C THR A 805 5.53 -7.56 -4.30
N ALA A 806 4.68 -6.99 -3.44
CA ALA A 806 3.23 -7.04 -3.60
C ALA A 806 2.75 -6.29 -4.85
N SER A 807 3.40 -5.17 -5.21
CA SER A 807 3.18 -4.46 -6.48
C SER A 807 3.45 -5.40 -7.66
N TYR A 808 4.61 -6.06 -7.69
CA TYR A 808 4.95 -7.00 -8.75
C TYR A 808 3.90 -8.11 -8.94
N ASN A 809 3.46 -8.73 -7.85
CA ASN A 809 2.42 -9.77 -7.88
C ASN A 809 1.05 -9.24 -8.31
N ARG A 810 0.59 -8.13 -7.71
CA ARG A 810 -0.81 -7.65 -7.84
C ARG A 810 -1.03 -6.71 -9.03
N ALA A 811 -0.01 -5.96 -9.44
CA ALA A 811 -0.02 -5.07 -10.59
C ALA A 811 0.52 -5.78 -11.84
N THR A 812 1.78 -6.18 -11.81
CA THR A 812 2.53 -6.52 -13.03
C THR A 812 2.18 -7.92 -13.51
N LEU A 813 2.18 -8.93 -12.62
CA LEU A 813 1.68 -10.26 -12.98
C LEU A 813 0.18 -10.22 -13.25
N GLY A 814 -0.63 -9.69 -12.33
CA GLY A 814 -2.10 -9.61 -12.50
C GLY A 814 -2.54 -8.92 -13.80
N GLY A 815 -1.95 -7.77 -14.12
CA GLY A 815 -2.27 -6.99 -15.32
C GLY A 815 -1.81 -7.63 -16.64
N LEU A 816 -0.60 -8.21 -16.67
CA LEU A 816 -0.13 -8.99 -17.85
C LEU A 816 -1.01 -10.21 -18.12
N GLN A 817 -1.66 -10.80 -17.11
CA GLN A 817 -2.60 -11.92 -17.25
C GLN A 817 -3.99 -11.49 -17.75
N GLU A 818 -4.35 -10.22 -17.53
CA GLU A 818 -5.60 -9.63 -18.05
C GLU A 818 -5.43 -9.12 -19.48
N GLY A 819 -4.30 -8.47 -19.79
CA GLY A 819 -3.95 -7.99 -21.13
C GLY A 819 -4.82 -6.82 -21.63
N THR A 820 -5.49 -6.10 -20.73
CA THR A 820 -6.41 -5.01 -21.09
C THR A 820 -5.64 -3.76 -21.52
N ALA A 821 -6.21 -2.98 -22.46
CA ALA A 821 -5.70 -1.65 -22.80
C ALA A 821 -5.57 -0.74 -21.55
N GLN A 822 -6.47 -0.93 -20.57
CA GLN A 822 -6.48 -0.22 -19.28
C GLN A 822 -5.20 -0.47 -18.48
N PHE A 823 -4.72 -1.72 -18.40
CA PHE A 823 -3.44 -2.03 -17.77
C PHE A 823 -2.27 -1.32 -18.46
N TYR A 824 -2.24 -1.30 -19.80
CA TYR A 824 -1.16 -0.66 -20.54
C TYR A 824 -1.15 0.87 -20.33
N TYR A 825 -2.23 1.60 -20.61
CA TYR A 825 -2.22 3.06 -20.40
C TYR A 825 -2.06 3.45 -18.93
N GLY A 826 -2.59 2.64 -18.01
CA GLY A 826 -2.32 2.80 -16.58
C GLY A 826 -0.85 2.58 -16.20
N THR A 827 -0.09 1.77 -16.95
CA THR A 827 1.33 1.53 -16.68
C THR A 827 2.18 2.77 -16.95
N ALA A 828 2.00 3.47 -18.07
CA ALA A 828 2.74 4.71 -18.29
C ALA A 828 2.22 5.87 -17.44
N PHE A 829 0.94 5.89 -17.07
CA PHE A 829 0.47 6.82 -16.04
C PHE A 829 1.18 6.55 -14.70
N GLN A 830 1.43 5.29 -14.33
CA GLN A 830 2.21 4.94 -13.14
C GLN A 830 3.70 5.34 -13.26
N ILE A 831 4.29 5.26 -14.46
CA ILE A 831 5.67 5.72 -14.76
C ILE A 831 5.77 7.24 -14.70
N GLY A 832 4.84 7.97 -15.33
CA GLY A 832 4.75 9.43 -15.27
C GLY A 832 4.54 9.96 -13.85
N LEU A 833 3.66 9.33 -13.07
CA LEU A 833 3.52 9.63 -11.64
C LEU A 833 4.79 9.28 -10.84
N GLY A 834 5.56 8.28 -11.27
CA GLY A 834 6.89 7.96 -10.73
C GLY A 834 7.92 9.05 -11.02
N ALA A 835 7.90 9.63 -12.22
CA ALA A 835 8.75 10.72 -12.66
C ALA A 835 8.37 12.06 -11.99
N LEU A 836 7.07 12.32 -11.80
CA LEU A 836 6.59 13.40 -10.93
C LEU A 836 7.07 13.19 -9.49
N THR A 837 7.00 11.95 -8.99
CA THR A 837 7.55 11.57 -7.68
C THR A 837 9.08 11.73 -7.61
N TYR A 838 9.79 11.70 -8.73
CA TYR A 838 11.20 12.11 -8.84
C TYR A 838 11.36 13.62 -8.70
N ALA A 839 10.77 14.40 -9.59
CA ALA A 839 10.85 15.87 -9.59
C ALA A 839 10.46 16.46 -8.22
N LEU A 840 9.33 16.03 -7.65
CA LEU A 840 8.89 16.44 -6.31
C LEU A 840 9.92 16.15 -5.21
N LYS A 841 10.65 15.03 -5.28
CA LYS A 841 11.62 14.67 -4.22
C LYS A 841 12.99 15.31 -4.38
N GLU A 842 13.42 15.69 -5.58
CA GLU A 842 14.66 16.45 -5.74
C GLU A 842 14.39 17.95 -5.46
N ALA A 843 13.27 18.50 -5.95
CA ALA A 843 12.82 19.85 -5.60
C ALA A 843 12.63 20.03 -4.07
N ALA A 844 12.00 19.06 -3.39
CA ALA A 844 11.85 19.11 -1.92
C ALA A 844 13.18 19.05 -1.15
N LYS A 845 14.29 18.61 -1.79
CA LYS A 845 15.65 18.66 -1.24
C LYS A 845 16.39 19.96 -1.56
N GLY A 846 15.78 20.88 -2.32
CA GLY A 846 16.49 22.05 -2.86
C GLY A 846 17.49 21.70 -3.96
N LYS A 847 17.34 20.55 -4.62
CA LYS A 847 18.17 20.14 -5.75
C LYS A 847 17.49 20.51 -7.07
N GLU A 848 18.30 20.86 -8.05
CA GLU A 848 17.85 20.92 -9.45
C GLU A 848 17.34 19.55 -9.90
N VAL A 849 16.27 19.57 -10.70
CA VAL A 849 15.64 18.38 -11.27
C VAL A 849 16.24 18.15 -12.65
N ASP A 850 16.72 16.93 -12.91
CA ASP A 850 17.13 16.51 -14.24
C ASP A 850 15.87 16.16 -15.04
N TRP A 851 15.50 17.04 -15.99
CA TRP A 851 14.32 16.88 -16.84
C TRP A 851 14.59 16.14 -18.15
N SER A 852 15.79 15.53 -18.33
CA SER A 852 16.08 14.76 -19.55
C SER A 852 15.10 13.58 -19.69
N PRO A 853 14.54 13.31 -20.90
CA PRO A 853 13.54 12.26 -21.09
C PRO A 853 14.02 10.89 -20.60
N GLU A 854 15.30 10.56 -20.83
CA GLU A 854 15.93 9.32 -20.42
C GLU A 854 15.93 9.20 -18.88
N LYS A 855 16.28 10.28 -18.16
CA LYS A 855 16.30 10.29 -16.70
C LYS A 855 14.90 10.20 -16.12
N LEU A 856 13.95 10.98 -16.66
CA LEU A 856 12.56 10.97 -16.24
C LEU A 856 11.93 9.59 -16.45
N VAL A 857 12.20 8.91 -17.57
CA VAL A 857 11.71 7.55 -17.84
C VAL A 857 12.28 6.54 -16.84
N ILE A 858 13.60 6.50 -16.60
CA ILE A 858 14.17 5.47 -15.71
C ILE A 858 13.89 5.73 -14.21
N GLU A 859 13.88 6.99 -13.76
CA GLU A 859 13.41 7.35 -12.42
C GLU A 859 11.91 7.06 -12.28
N GLY A 860 11.12 7.30 -13.33
CA GLY A 860 9.72 6.90 -13.40
C GLY A 860 9.52 5.39 -13.26
N VAL A 861 10.31 4.57 -13.95
CA VAL A 861 10.29 3.11 -13.82
C VAL A 861 10.73 2.65 -12.42
N ASP A 862 11.75 3.25 -11.82
CA ASP A 862 12.18 2.92 -10.45
C ASP A 862 11.13 3.28 -9.39
N ARG A 863 10.51 4.46 -9.52
CA ARG A 863 9.62 5.04 -8.50
C ARG A 863 8.15 4.67 -8.68
N SER A 864 7.73 4.30 -9.89
CA SER A 864 6.40 3.70 -10.15
C SER A 864 6.19 2.40 -9.35
N GLY A 865 7.26 1.65 -9.09
CA GLY A 865 7.19 0.33 -8.45
C GLY A 865 6.62 -0.78 -9.34
N ILE A 866 6.47 -0.56 -10.66
CA ILE A 866 5.91 -1.57 -11.58
C ILE A 866 6.86 -2.78 -11.76
N LEU A 867 8.16 -2.54 -11.87
CA LEU A 867 9.16 -3.61 -11.87
C LEU A 867 9.52 -4.11 -10.45
N GLY A 868 9.03 -3.41 -9.42
CA GLY A 868 9.14 -3.81 -8.02
C GLY A 868 10.55 -4.24 -7.60
N PRO A 869 10.75 -5.50 -7.15
CA PRO A 869 12.05 -5.97 -6.68
C PRO A 869 13.09 -6.10 -7.80
N LEU A 870 12.71 -6.16 -9.08
CA LEU A 870 13.66 -6.26 -10.19
C LEU A 870 14.53 -5.01 -10.30
N MET A 871 13.94 -3.82 -10.12
CA MET A 871 14.71 -2.57 -10.05
C MET A 871 15.62 -2.52 -8.81
N GLU A 872 15.22 -3.14 -7.70
CA GLU A 872 16.11 -3.20 -6.52
C GLU A 872 17.35 -4.06 -6.76
N TYR A 873 17.23 -5.16 -7.51
CA TYR A 873 18.37 -5.96 -7.94
C TYR A 873 19.22 -5.21 -8.99
N ASN A 874 18.59 -4.55 -9.97
CA ASN A 874 19.28 -3.70 -10.95
C ASN A 874 20.12 -2.63 -10.26
N ASN A 875 19.50 -1.79 -9.42
CA ASN A 875 20.18 -0.65 -8.79
C ASN A 875 21.25 -1.11 -7.76
N MET A 876 21.11 -2.32 -7.21
CA MET A 876 22.15 -2.93 -6.38
C MET A 876 23.34 -3.43 -7.23
N ALA A 877 23.09 -3.98 -8.42
CA ALA A 877 24.13 -4.37 -9.37
C ALA A 877 24.86 -3.15 -9.96
N GLU A 878 24.14 -2.08 -10.33
CA GLU A 878 24.72 -0.79 -10.74
C GLU A 878 25.67 -0.30 -9.65
N LYS A 879 25.19 -0.27 -8.40
CA LYS A 879 25.98 0.24 -7.28
C LYS A 879 27.20 -0.63 -6.93
N ALA A 880 27.07 -1.95 -7.02
CA ALA A 880 28.18 -2.88 -6.81
C ALA A 880 29.22 -2.83 -7.94
N SER A 881 28.82 -2.41 -9.13
CA SER A 881 29.68 -2.25 -10.31
C SER A 881 30.13 -0.79 -10.55
N GLY A 882 29.93 0.12 -9.59
CA GLY A 882 30.32 1.53 -9.73
C GLY A 882 29.60 2.29 -10.86
N GLY A 883 28.45 1.79 -11.31
CA GLY A 883 27.68 2.32 -12.45
C GLY A 883 27.98 1.63 -13.78
N MET A 884 28.74 0.53 -13.82
CA MET A 884 29.10 -0.15 -15.07
C MET A 884 28.09 -1.21 -15.55
N VAL A 885 27.22 -1.74 -14.67
CA VAL A 885 26.30 -2.85 -15.00
C VAL A 885 24.88 -2.56 -14.50
N GLY A 886 23.98 -2.20 -15.41
CA GLY A 886 22.55 -2.05 -15.18
C GLY A 886 21.86 -1.13 -16.18
N LEU A 887 20.56 -0.90 -16.02
CA LEU A 887 19.75 -0.07 -16.92
C LEU A 887 20.22 1.40 -16.96
N GLY A 888 20.64 1.96 -15.83
CA GLY A 888 21.19 3.31 -15.76
C GLY A 888 22.54 3.47 -16.45
N ALA A 889 23.31 2.38 -16.55
CA ALA A 889 24.54 2.31 -17.33
C ALA A 889 24.24 2.22 -18.84
N LEU A 890 23.28 1.37 -19.20
CA LEU A 890 22.84 1.15 -20.58
C LEU A 890 22.23 2.41 -21.22
N LEU A 891 21.53 3.23 -20.44
CA LEU A 891 20.91 4.48 -20.89
C LEU A 891 21.76 5.74 -20.60
N GLY A 892 22.99 5.61 -20.10
CA GLY A 892 23.86 6.76 -19.76
C GLY A 892 23.42 7.63 -18.57
N THR A 893 22.23 7.40 -18.01
CA THR A 893 21.62 8.18 -16.91
C THR A 893 22.28 8.04 -15.52
N GLY A 894 23.28 7.18 -15.38
CA GLY A 894 23.93 6.86 -14.10
C GLY A 894 23.01 6.14 -13.09
N THR A 895 23.47 5.99 -11.85
CA THR A 895 22.69 5.32 -10.78
C THR A 895 21.49 6.15 -10.34
N GLN A 896 20.36 5.50 -10.07
CA GLN A 896 19.12 6.21 -9.72
C GLN A 896 19.16 6.85 -8.32
N SER A 897 18.54 8.02 -8.19
CA SER A 897 18.59 8.93 -7.04
C SER A 897 18.20 8.28 -5.71
N ARG A 898 17.26 7.32 -5.72
CA ARG A 898 16.83 6.50 -4.56
C ARG A 898 17.96 5.63 -3.99
N TYR A 899 18.95 5.30 -4.80
CA TYR A 899 20.10 4.45 -4.46
C TYR A 899 21.42 5.23 -4.37
N ALA A 900 21.60 6.29 -5.16
CA ALA A 900 22.75 7.20 -5.02
C ALA A 900 22.81 7.82 -3.61
N SER A 901 21.66 8.16 -3.03
CA SER A 901 21.51 8.78 -1.70
C SER A 901 21.65 7.85 -0.48
N ARG A 902 22.27 6.67 -0.63
CA ARG A 902 22.47 5.68 0.45
C ARG A 902 23.93 5.23 0.53
N GLY A 903 24.40 4.76 1.68
CA GLY A 903 25.66 3.99 1.75
C GLY A 903 25.54 2.62 1.05
N PHE A 904 26.66 1.99 0.65
CA PHE A 904 26.64 0.63 0.09
C PHE A 904 26.06 -0.39 1.09
N ILE A 905 26.54 -0.36 2.33
CA ILE A 905 26.07 -1.17 3.46
C ILE A 905 24.55 -1.03 3.65
N GLY A 906 24.05 0.20 3.80
CA GLY A 906 22.61 0.48 3.90
C GLY A 906 21.77 0.18 2.64
N SER A 907 22.39 -0.13 1.50
CA SER A 907 21.72 -0.56 0.27
C SER A 907 21.63 -2.09 0.17
N ALA A 908 22.68 -2.80 0.56
CA ALA A 908 22.79 -4.26 0.49
C ALA A 908 22.23 -4.98 1.73
N LEU A 909 22.57 -4.50 2.94
CA LEU A 909 22.14 -5.09 4.21
C LEU A 909 20.86 -4.44 4.78
N GLY A 910 20.42 -3.33 4.21
CA GLY A 910 19.15 -2.67 4.53
C GLY A 910 19.26 -1.51 5.53
N PRO A 911 18.13 -0.83 5.81
CA PRO A 911 18.13 0.52 6.39
C PRO A 911 18.71 0.61 7.81
N THR A 912 18.60 -0.46 8.60
CA THR A 912 19.12 -0.53 9.98
C THR A 912 20.64 -0.48 10.04
N PHE A 913 21.34 -1.10 9.11
CA PHE A 913 22.81 -1.08 9.11
C PHE A 913 23.32 0.33 8.77
N GLY A 914 22.71 0.98 7.78
CA GLY A 914 22.96 2.40 7.50
C GLY A 914 22.60 3.35 8.65
N LEU A 915 21.64 2.99 9.52
CA LEU A 915 21.34 3.75 10.75
C LEU A 915 22.46 3.59 11.78
N LEU A 916 23.02 2.38 11.94
CA LEU A 916 24.17 2.13 12.82
C LEU A 916 25.41 2.90 12.32
N ASP A 917 25.70 2.84 11.02
CA ASP A 917 26.78 3.63 10.39
C ASP A 917 26.65 5.13 10.73
N THR A 918 25.43 5.68 10.62
CA THR A 918 25.13 7.10 10.93
C THR A 918 25.34 7.42 12.42
N VAL A 919 24.95 6.52 13.31
CA VAL A 919 25.16 6.69 14.77
C VAL A 919 26.65 6.61 15.13
N THR A 920 27.43 5.74 14.49
CA THR A 920 28.88 5.68 14.70
C THR A 920 29.59 6.93 14.18
N ASP A 921 29.19 7.46 13.02
CA ASP A 921 29.71 8.74 12.48
C ASP A 921 29.48 9.90 13.47
N VAL A 922 28.24 10.05 13.98
CA VAL A 922 27.88 11.09 14.97
C VAL A 922 28.66 10.91 16.27
N THR A 923 28.76 9.67 16.77
CA THR A 923 29.46 9.38 18.02
C THR A 923 30.96 9.67 17.90
N ALA A 924 31.58 9.32 16.77
CA ALA A 924 32.99 9.62 16.50
C ALA A 924 33.24 11.13 16.38
N GLY A 925 32.39 11.87 15.66
CA GLY A 925 32.49 13.33 15.55
C GLY A 925 32.45 14.01 16.93
N VAL A 926 31.39 13.72 17.71
CA VAL A 926 31.21 14.29 19.06
C VAL A 926 32.36 13.94 20.01
N LEU A 927 32.87 12.71 19.99
CA LEU A 927 34.01 12.30 20.83
C LEU A 927 35.35 12.94 20.40
N ASN A 928 35.52 13.23 19.11
CA ASN A 928 36.69 13.92 18.58
C ASN A 928 36.60 15.46 18.68
N GLY A 929 35.47 16.00 19.16
CA GLY A 929 35.21 17.44 19.20
C GLY A 929 34.86 18.06 17.84
N ASP A 930 34.61 17.24 16.82
CA ASP A 930 34.21 17.68 15.48
C ASP A 930 32.68 17.89 15.42
N ALA A 931 32.29 19.16 15.28
CA ALA A 931 30.90 19.59 15.10
C ALA A 931 30.64 20.13 13.68
N GLY A 932 31.45 19.74 12.68
CA GLY A 932 31.31 20.16 11.30
C GLY A 932 30.02 19.70 10.63
N ASP A 933 29.73 20.24 9.45
CA ASP A 933 28.40 20.17 8.82
C ASP A 933 27.92 18.74 8.55
N ARG A 934 28.83 17.79 8.28
CA ARG A 934 28.51 16.35 8.17
C ARG A 934 27.93 15.78 9.47
N VAL A 935 28.47 16.17 10.62
CA VAL A 935 28.02 15.69 11.94
C VAL A 935 26.66 16.32 12.26
N LEU A 936 26.49 17.62 12.01
CA LEU A 936 25.21 18.32 12.18
C LEU A 936 24.11 17.73 11.27
N HIS A 937 24.42 17.49 9.99
CA HIS A 937 23.51 16.84 9.05
C HIS A 937 23.15 15.42 9.50
N ASN A 938 24.13 14.60 9.88
CA ASN A 938 23.87 13.25 10.38
C ASN A 938 22.98 13.27 11.63
N VAL A 939 23.26 14.14 12.63
CA VAL A 939 22.39 14.35 13.80
C VAL A 939 20.96 14.71 13.38
N ARG A 940 20.80 15.63 12.40
CA ARG A 940 19.48 15.99 11.85
C ARG A 940 18.75 14.78 11.26
N THR A 941 19.42 13.90 10.51
CA THR A 941 18.78 12.72 9.91
C THR A 941 18.28 11.69 10.94
N LEU A 942 18.80 11.73 12.18
CA LEU A 942 18.37 10.87 13.29
C LEU A 942 17.13 11.41 14.02
N LEU A 943 16.73 12.67 13.80
CA LEU A 943 15.55 13.27 14.45
C LEU A 943 14.24 12.68 13.88
N PRO A 944 13.33 12.14 14.72
CA PRO A 944 12.01 11.71 14.26
C PRO A 944 11.26 12.85 13.55
N GLY A 945 10.72 12.60 12.35
CA GLY A 945 9.97 13.59 11.58
C GLY A 945 10.80 14.54 10.69
N ASN A 946 12.15 14.47 10.69
CA ASN A 946 13.02 15.40 9.95
C ASN A 946 12.73 15.49 8.44
N ASN A 947 12.14 14.45 7.87
CA ASN A 947 11.82 14.28 6.45
C ASN A 947 10.31 14.17 6.17
N LEU A 948 9.44 14.57 7.11
CA LEU A 948 8.02 14.75 6.82
C LEU A 948 7.88 15.75 5.68
N PHE A 949 7.21 15.37 4.58
CA PHE A 949 7.31 16.10 3.31
C PHE A 949 6.91 17.59 3.38
N TRP A 950 6.05 17.95 4.34
CA TRP A 950 5.58 19.32 4.59
C TRP A 950 6.43 20.11 5.60
N ILE A 951 7.38 19.45 6.29
CA ILE A 951 8.36 20.09 7.18
C ILE A 951 9.75 20.14 6.53
N ALA A 952 10.10 19.12 5.75
CA ALA A 952 11.45 18.94 5.19
C ALA A 952 11.96 20.16 4.40
N PRO A 953 11.17 20.84 3.54
CA PRO A 953 11.63 22.03 2.83
C PRO A 953 12.04 23.17 3.77
N LEU A 954 11.33 23.35 4.89
CA LEU A 954 11.62 24.39 5.88
C LEU A 954 12.92 24.10 6.65
N ILE A 955 13.18 22.84 6.99
CA ILE A 955 14.43 22.46 7.68
C ILE A 955 15.61 22.42 6.70
N ASN A 956 15.38 22.08 5.41
CA ASN A 956 16.43 22.10 4.38
C ASN A 956 17.03 23.49 4.18
N GLN A 957 16.24 24.56 4.31
CA GLN A 957 16.73 25.95 4.22
C GLN A 957 17.75 26.33 5.30
N VAL A 958 17.80 25.60 6.42
CA VAL A 958 18.68 25.87 7.57
C VAL A 958 19.73 24.76 7.83
N ASP A 959 19.80 23.74 6.96
CA ASP A 959 20.79 22.67 7.05
C ASP A 959 22.06 23.07 6.26
N PRO A 960 23.23 23.21 6.91
CA PRO A 960 24.47 23.58 6.21
C PRO A 960 24.99 22.48 5.29
N GLY A 961 24.66 21.20 5.53
CA GLY A 961 25.03 20.08 4.67
C GLY A 961 24.22 19.97 3.36
N MET A 962 23.36 20.96 3.08
CA MET A 962 22.46 21.04 1.92
C MET A 962 22.58 22.39 1.19
N ARG A 963 23.66 23.14 1.43
CA ARG A 963 23.98 24.44 0.82
C ARG A 963 25.24 24.36 -0.06
#